data_AF-A0A9E5XNU2-F1
#
_entry.id   AF-A0A9E5XNU2-F1
#
_cell.length_a   1.000
_cell.length_b   1.000
_cell.length_c   1.000
_cell.angle_alpha   90.00
_cell.angle_beta   90.00
_cell.angle_gamma   90.00
#
_symmetry.space_group_name_H-M   'P 1'
#
loop_
_entity.id
_entity.type
_entity.pdbx_description
1 polymer ?
#
loop_
_entity_poly.entity_id
_entity_poly.type
_entity_poly.pdbx_seq_one_letter_code
_entity_poly.pdbx_strand_id
1 'polypeptide(L)'
;MNARTKLLLALGLFGWMAVAVALFYSTQRPIPRAVVMGLARTARDLGLALGLSWLAWRWGRWTLARLGLVPALASEAAREPLLSWVAAWAWGWALLSWGTLLLGMVGWARPWVFRGLSLGLAVLILILDRGPQTWRAASWRAVVRTCPAPGLVRVLAGMSALLALAPPEAFDTLLYHLALPEWLLRHGRWLPWPVYQFWHPSLIEGALTWPLAWGSEGAAQLIAAGYAVAAVGLAARWARRVFGRRAGRYTVWLFASMPSWLLLAAGAYVDWPLAMHALLALGLAWRGSLHPRPQGLWRASALYMGLALSTKTTAVPFGPVWALLLWFWARGDGRARARQVLGLVLVALAVMSPYYVRNAVYMGNPFYPFVFGGRAWDAFRMTWLAAPGTGLGTAWREWLLLPWTVTLGHRDAAYYHGRMGPLYLALAPLALALVVHTLGKRHGRARQRAVLTWSAAFGAAVALWLIGVARSGPLFQGRLLFPALALWAPVTAYAIPWSRVLDTRTLHISFLVRTLVVGVVALTLLENVVFLVDRAPWRYLLGFEDRDAYWARVVPDWADLRALLQQHTTPSDRVVLFFEPRSYGLDRDVLGDGILDNFPHALAVYGSPEAVLRALQCAGYTHVVVYRWGWDFIRENIPHMRADAWSPALEALLARLERVAARGPYELYRVPPSSSGCAAPSELHGP
;
A
#
# COMPACT_ATOMS: atom_id res chain seq x y z
N MET A 1 51.76 3.17 46.07
CA MET A 1 51.35 4.21 45.09
C MET A 1 50.24 5.07 45.68
N ASN A 2 50.46 6.40 45.77
CA ASN A 2 49.43 7.32 46.28
C ASN A 2 48.30 7.52 45.24
N ALA A 3 47.17 8.08 45.69
CA ALA A 3 45.97 8.24 44.85
C ALA A 3 46.22 9.10 43.60
N ARG A 4 47.07 10.13 43.70
CA ARG A 4 47.49 10.95 42.55
C ARG A 4 48.26 10.14 41.52
N THR A 5 49.22 9.30 41.94
CA THR A 5 49.99 8.45 41.03
C THR A 5 49.11 7.42 40.33
N LYS A 6 48.12 6.84 41.03
CA LYS A 6 47.12 5.93 40.43
C LYS A 6 46.28 6.64 39.36
N LEU A 7 45.80 7.86 39.65
CA LEU A 7 45.01 8.63 38.71
C LEU A 7 45.81 9.04 37.47
N LEU A 8 47.06 9.50 37.66
CA LEU A 8 47.94 9.86 36.54
C LEU A 8 48.29 8.66 35.66
N LEU A 9 48.56 7.49 36.25
CA LEU A 9 48.79 6.26 35.49
C LEU A 9 47.52 5.80 34.76
N ALA A 10 46.34 5.91 35.37
CA ALA A 10 45.08 5.57 34.73
C ALA A 10 44.77 6.51 33.56
N LEU A 11 44.98 7.82 33.71
CA LEU A 11 44.79 8.80 32.63
C LEU A 11 45.83 8.61 31.52
N GLY A 12 47.09 8.33 31.86
CA GLY A 12 48.15 8.04 30.89
C GLY A 12 47.88 6.74 30.11
N LEU A 13 47.47 5.67 30.79
CA LEU A 13 47.10 4.41 30.16
C LEU A 13 45.86 4.57 29.27
N PHE A 14 44.84 5.28 29.74
CA PHE A 14 43.64 5.54 28.95
C PHE A 14 43.95 6.41 27.73
N GLY A 15 44.79 7.44 27.89
CA GLY A 15 45.28 8.27 26.79
C GLY A 15 46.08 7.46 25.76
N TRP A 16 47.00 6.60 26.22
CA TRP A 16 47.76 5.70 25.35
C TRP A 16 46.87 4.71 24.62
N MET A 17 45.92 4.06 25.31
CA MET A 17 44.95 3.16 24.69
C MET A 17 44.09 3.90 23.67
N ALA A 18 43.61 5.10 23.98
CA ALA A 18 42.82 5.91 23.05
C ALA A 18 43.63 6.28 21.80
N VAL A 19 44.89 6.70 21.95
CA VAL A 19 45.78 7.03 20.82
C VAL A 19 46.13 5.79 20.01
N ALA A 20 46.49 4.67 20.64
CA ALA A 20 46.82 3.42 19.94
C ALA A 20 45.62 2.89 19.14
N VAL A 21 44.42 2.91 19.72
CA VAL A 21 43.18 2.55 19.03
C VAL A 21 42.89 3.53 17.89
N ALA A 22 42.99 4.84 18.12
CA ALA A 22 42.77 5.84 17.08
C ALA A 22 43.75 5.70 15.90
N LEU A 23 45.05 5.54 16.19
CA LEU A 23 46.08 5.29 15.18
C LEU A 23 45.80 4.00 14.40
N PHE A 24 45.49 2.89 15.07
CA PHE A 24 45.17 1.62 14.42
C PHE A 24 43.99 1.77 13.46
N TYR A 25 42.86 2.33 13.90
CA TYR A 25 41.67 2.46 13.05
C TYR A 25 41.81 3.52 11.96
N SER A 26 42.61 4.57 12.19
CA SER A 26 42.90 5.60 11.17
C SER A 26 43.82 5.10 10.05
N THR A 27 44.79 4.26 10.39
CA THR A 27 45.79 3.71 9.46
C THR A 27 45.28 2.47 8.72
N GLN A 28 44.73 1.49 9.44
CA GLN A 28 44.26 0.22 8.87
C GLN A 28 42.94 0.36 8.13
N ARG A 29 42.12 1.38 8.45
CA ARG A 29 40.75 1.58 7.92
C ARG A 29 39.98 0.25 7.76
N PRO A 30 39.88 -0.55 8.84
CA PRO A 30 39.39 -1.94 8.73
C PRO A 30 37.92 -2.03 8.28
N ILE A 31 37.19 -0.92 8.34
CA ILE A 31 35.82 -0.82 7.83
C ILE A 31 35.84 0.07 6.58
N PRO A 32 35.45 -0.44 5.41
CA PRO A 32 35.35 0.37 4.20
C PRO A 32 34.43 1.57 4.41
N ARG A 33 34.79 2.73 3.86
CA ARG A 33 33.95 3.95 3.93
C ARG A 33 32.53 3.69 3.43
N ALA A 34 32.38 2.85 2.40
CA ALA A 34 31.08 2.45 1.86
C ALA A 34 30.18 1.80 2.92
N VAL A 35 30.75 0.98 3.82
CA VAL A 35 30.01 0.33 4.90
C VAL A 35 29.53 1.33 5.93
N VAL A 36 30.38 2.26 6.35
CA VAL A 36 29.99 3.35 7.27
C VAL A 36 28.87 4.20 6.67
N MET A 37 28.98 4.55 5.39
CA MET A 37 27.95 5.32 4.67
C MET A 37 26.63 4.54 4.53
N GLY A 38 26.69 3.24 4.24
CA GLY A 38 25.51 2.36 4.17
C GLY A 38 24.79 2.26 5.52
N LEU A 39 25.52 2.03 6.60
CA LEU A 39 24.97 2.01 7.95
C LEU A 39 24.38 3.36 8.36
N ALA A 40 25.05 4.47 8.05
CA ALA A 40 24.56 5.82 8.33
C ALA A 40 23.26 6.13 7.56
N ARG A 41 23.19 5.76 6.28
CA ARG A 41 21.97 5.87 5.46
C ARG A 41 20.83 5.04 6.03
N THR A 42 21.10 3.78 6.38
CA THR A 42 20.11 2.88 6.98
C THR A 42 19.59 3.42 8.31
N ALA A 43 20.48 3.91 9.18
CA ALA A 43 20.12 4.53 10.45
C ALA A 43 19.31 5.82 10.26
N ARG A 44 19.67 6.64 9.26
CA ARG A 44 18.91 7.84 8.88
C ARG A 44 17.50 7.48 8.42
N ASP A 45 17.36 6.53 7.51
CA ASP A 45 16.06 6.14 6.96
C ASP A 45 15.15 5.54 8.03
N LEU A 46 15.70 4.69 8.92
CA LEU A 46 14.98 4.20 10.10
C LEU A 46 14.59 5.34 11.05
N GLY A 47 15.52 6.24 11.36
CA GLY A 47 15.29 7.39 12.22
C GLY A 47 14.20 8.33 11.69
N LEU A 48 14.20 8.59 10.38
CA LEU A 48 13.18 9.37 9.68
C LEU A 48 11.81 8.68 9.74
N ALA A 49 11.72 7.39 9.44
CA ALA A 49 10.48 6.64 9.51
C ALA A 49 9.86 6.68 10.92
N LEU A 50 10.70 6.48 11.95
CA LEU A 50 10.29 6.53 13.36
C LEU A 50 9.89 7.95 13.78
N GLY A 51 10.67 8.97 13.39
CA GLY A 51 10.42 10.37 13.70
C GLY A 51 9.11 10.87 13.09
N LEU A 52 8.89 10.62 11.79
CA LEU A 52 7.65 10.99 11.11
C LEU A 52 6.46 10.18 11.63
N SER A 53 6.63 8.89 11.95
CA SER A 53 5.58 8.08 12.57
C SER A 53 5.21 8.58 13.96
N TRP A 54 6.19 9.01 14.76
CA TRP A 54 5.93 9.64 16.06
C TRP A 54 5.19 10.96 15.90
N LEU A 55 5.60 11.78 14.93
CA LEU A 55 4.96 13.05 14.59
C LEU A 55 3.49 12.84 14.20
N ALA A 56 3.23 11.92 13.28
CA ALA A 56 1.89 11.52 12.87
C ALA A 56 1.05 11.06 14.07
N TRP A 57 1.56 10.12 14.87
CA TRP A 57 0.86 9.66 16.07
C TRP A 57 0.52 10.79 17.04
N ARG A 58 1.47 11.69 17.33
CA ARG A 58 1.25 12.83 18.23
C ARG A 58 0.22 13.82 17.67
N TRP A 59 0.32 14.13 16.39
CA TRP A 59 -0.58 15.05 15.72
C TRP A 59 -2.01 14.48 15.66
N GLY A 60 -2.14 13.21 15.30
CA GLY A 60 -3.41 12.50 15.28
C GLY A 60 -4.03 12.40 16.68
N ARG A 61 -3.21 12.19 17.71
CA ARG A 61 -3.68 12.23 19.11
C ARG A 61 -4.26 13.59 19.49
N TRP A 62 -3.52 14.66 19.19
CA TRP A 62 -3.90 16.01 19.56
C TRP A 62 -5.22 16.42 18.88
N THR A 63 -5.37 16.13 17.60
CA THR A 63 -6.61 16.41 16.85
C THR A 63 -7.79 15.57 17.30
N LEU A 64 -7.62 14.25 17.51
CA LEU A 64 -8.68 13.40 18.05
C LEU A 64 -9.14 13.84 19.46
N ALA A 65 -8.23 14.44 20.25
CA ALA A 65 -8.58 15.03 21.54
C ALA A 65 -9.51 16.23 21.39
N ARG A 66 -9.19 17.12 20.46
CA ARG A 66 -10.00 18.31 20.13
C ARG A 66 -11.37 17.95 19.57
N LEU A 67 -11.47 16.84 18.84
CA LEU A 67 -12.76 16.31 18.36
C LEU A 67 -13.60 15.65 19.47
N GLY A 68 -13.13 15.63 20.73
CA GLY A 68 -13.83 15.00 21.84
C GLY A 68 -13.96 13.47 21.71
N LEU A 69 -13.15 12.85 20.82
CA LEU A 69 -13.16 11.41 20.59
C LEU A 69 -12.20 10.68 21.52
N VAL A 70 -11.23 11.40 22.10
CA VAL A 70 -10.29 10.84 23.06
C VAL A 70 -10.99 10.18 24.24
N PRO A 71 -11.98 10.75 24.95
CA PRO A 71 -12.66 10.04 26.06
C PRO A 71 -13.26 8.69 25.65
N ALA A 72 -13.89 8.60 24.47
CA ALA A 72 -14.47 7.36 23.95
C ALA A 72 -13.41 6.34 23.52
N LEU A 73 -12.29 6.81 22.98
CA LEU A 73 -11.12 5.98 22.66
C LEU A 73 -10.29 5.64 23.92
N ALA A 74 -10.32 6.50 24.95
CA ALA A 74 -9.53 6.43 26.18
C ALA A 74 -10.16 5.52 27.23
N SER A 75 -11.50 5.51 27.33
CA SER A 75 -12.23 4.50 28.10
C SER A 75 -11.89 3.09 27.59
N GLU A 76 -11.59 2.97 26.30
CA GLU A 76 -11.00 1.79 25.71
C GLU A 76 -9.48 1.71 25.93
N ALA A 77 -8.72 2.81 25.84
CA ALA A 77 -7.25 2.85 25.94
C ALA A 77 -6.69 2.28 27.25
N ALA A 78 -7.36 2.51 28.38
CA ALA A 78 -7.00 1.89 29.66
C ALA A 78 -7.02 0.35 29.58
N ARG A 79 -7.79 -0.21 28.64
CA ARG A 79 -7.90 -1.65 28.36
C ARG A 79 -7.25 -2.05 27.01
N GLU A 80 -6.93 -1.10 26.14
CA GLU A 80 -6.46 -1.23 24.75
C GLU A 80 -5.47 -0.14 24.32
N PRO A 81 -4.20 -0.20 24.76
CA PRO A 81 -3.17 0.72 24.31
C PRO A 81 -2.95 0.68 22.78
N LEU A 82 -2.98 -0.52 22.18
CA LEU A 82 -2.77 -0.71 20.75
C LEU A 82 -3.83 -0.02 19.89
N LEU A 83 -5.12 -0.15 20.23
CA LEU A 83 -6.20 0.46 19.44
C LEU A 83 -6.05 1.97 19.37
N SER A 84 -5.79 2.61 20.51
CA SER A 84 -5.68 4.07 20.60
C SER A 84 -4.43 4.59 19.90
N TRP A 85 -3.34 3.84 19.99
CA TRP A 85 -2.11 4.16 19.27
C TRP A 85 -2.31 4.08 17.76
N VAL A 86 -2.84 2.96 17.26
CA VAL A 86 -3.10 2.73 15.83
C VAL A 86 -4.11 3.73 15.28
N ALA A 87 -5.19 3.99 16.01
CA ALA A 87 -6.21 4.99 15.66
C ALA A 87 -5.57 6.38 15.47
N ALA A 88 -4.80 6.85 16.44
CA ALA A 88 -4.16 8.15 16.35
C ALA A 88 -3.06 8.20 15.28
N TRP A 89 -2.27 7.13 15.12
CA TRP A 89 -1.25 7.05 14.09
C TRP A 89 -1.85 7.12 12.68
N ALA A 90 -2.91 6.35 12.43
CA ALA A 90 -3.65 6.36 11.17
C ALA A 90 -4.25 7.73 10.84
N TRP A 91 -4.89 8.36 11.84
CA TRP A 91 -5.47 9.70 11.69
C TRP A 91 -4.38 10.76 11.46
N GLY A 92 -3.24 10.64 12.13
CA GLY A 92 -2.08 11.49 11.93
C GLY A 92 -1.56 11.48 10.51
N TRP A 93 -1.37 10.28 9.94
CA TRP A 93 -0.94 10.14 8.54
C TRP A 93 -1.99 10.67 7.55
N ALA A 94 -3.28 10.51 7.85
CA ALA A 94 -4.33 11.12 7.04
C ALA A 94 -4.24 12.66 7.03
N LEU A 95 -3.98 13.29 8.18
CA LEU A 95 -3.79 14.74 8.27
C LEU A 95 -2.56 15.20 7.48
N LEU A 96 -1.44 14.48 7.58
CA LEU A 96 -0.24 14.76 6.79
C LEU A 96 -0.51 14.61 5.29
N SER A 97 -1.27 13.59 4.89
CA SER A 97 -1.70 13.38 3.52
C SER A 97 -2.57 14.52 2.99
N TRP A 98 -3.56 14.99 3.75
CA TRP A 98 -4.32 16.17 3.35
C TRP A 98 -3.47 17.44 3.33
N GLY A 99 -2.42 17.53 4.16
CA GLY A 99 -1.39 18.56 4.05
C GLY A 99 -0.70 18.52 2.68
N THR A 100 -0.30 17.35 2.22
CA THR A 100 0.25 17.14 0.87
C THR A 100 -0.71 17.61 -0.22
N LEU A 101 -1.99 17.25 -0.10
CA LEU A 101 -3.03 17.66 -1.03
C LEU A 101 -3.12 19.19 -1.12
N LEU A 102 -3.23 19.88 0.01
CA LEU A 102 -3.33 21.33 0.09
C LEU A 102 -2.09 22.02 -0.45
N LEU A 103 -0.89 21.56 -0.08
CA LEU A 103 0.37 22.08 -0.61
C LEU A 103 0.46 21.93 -2.13
N GLY A 104 0.02 20.79 -2.67
CA GLY A 104 -0.04 20.60 -4.12
C GLY A 104 -1.05 21.53 -4.80
N MET A 105 -2.19 21.83 -4.16
CA MET A 105 -3.21 22.73 -4.71
C MET A 105 -2.73 24.18 -4.78
N VAL A 106 -1.95 24.64 -3.80
CA VAL A 106 -1.37 25.99 -3.78
C VAL A 106 -0.01 26.09 -4.47
N GLY A 107 0.50 24.99 -5.02
CA GLY A 107 1.77 24.93 -5.74
C GLY A 107 3.03 25.02 -4.87
N TRP A 108 2.93 24.62 -3.60
CA TRP A 108 4.01 24.62 -2.61
C TRP A 108 4.48 23.20 -2.23
N ALA A 109 4.18 22.19 -3.03
CA ALA A 109 4.61 20.81 -2.78
C ALA A 109 6.11 20.61 -3.11
N ARG A 110 7.00 21.43 -2.54
CA ARG A 110 8.45 21.35 -2.73
C ARG A 110 9.11 20.61 -1.56
N PRO A 111 10.20 19.84 -1.79
CA PRO A 111 10.85 19.07 -0.72
C PRO A 111 11.20 19.86 0.54
N TRP A 112 11.70 21.09 0.40
CA TRP A 112 12.08 21.94 1.53
C TRP A 112 10.88 22.40 2.38
N VAL A 113 9.69 22.55 1.79
CA VAL A 113 8.46 22.90 2.52
C VAL A 113 8.06 21.74 3.45
N PHE A 114 8.03 20.51 2.94
CA PHE A 114 7.73 19.33 3.77
C PHE A 114 8.73 19.13 4.90
N ARG A 115 10.04 19.35 4.64
CA ARG A 115 11.08 19.29 5.67
C ARG A 115 10.85 20.34 6.76
N GLY A 116 10.62 21.59 6.36
CA GLY A 116 10.33 22.71 7.27
C GLY A 116 9.08 22.47 8.11
N LEU A 117 7.99 22.01 7.49
CA LEU A 117 6.76 21.66 8.20
C LEU A 117 6.92 20.47 9.14
N SER A 118 7.71 19.46 8.76
CA SER A 118 7.99 18.31 9.64
C SER A 118 8.69 18.77 10.92
N LEU A 119 9.70 19.63 10.78
CA LEU A 119 10.47 20.18 11.90
C LEU A 119 9.63 21.15 12.74
N GLY A 120 8.91 22.06 12.09
CA GLY A 120 8.02 23.02 12.75
C GLY A 120 6.90 22.34 13.52
N LEU A 121 6.28 21.30 12.95
CA LEU A 121 5.27 20.50 13.63
C LEU A 121 5.86 19.73 14.81
N ALA A 122 7.09 19.20 14.68
CA ALA A 122 7.77 18.55 15.79
C ALA A 122 8.00 19.52 16.96
N VAL A 123 8.50 20.73 16.69
CA VAL A 123 8.69 21.79 17.69
C VAL A 123 7.36 22.20 18.32
N LEU A 124 6.33 22.44 17.49
CA LEU A 124 5.00 22.82 17.96
C LEU A 124 4.42 21.75 18.90
N ILE A 125 4.55 20.47 18.55
CA ILE A 125 4.09 19.37 19.41
C ILE A 125 4.86 19.34 20.73
N LEU A 126 6.18 19.54 20.71
CA LEU A 126 6.99 19.60 21.94
C LEU A 126 6.54 20.75 22.87
N ILE A 127 6.13 21.89 22.31
CA ILE A 127 5.61 23.04 23.07
C ILE A 127 4.19 22.80 23.59
N LEU A 128 3.31 22.27 22.74
CA LEU A 128 1.87 22.13 23.04
C LEU A 128 1.51 20.87 23.84
N ASP A 129 2.40 19.87 23.95
CA ASP A 129 2.07 18.57 24.57
C ASP A 129 1.98 18.62 26.11
N ARG A 130 0.91 19.25 26.60
CA ARG A 130 0.42 19.15 27.98
C ARG A 130 -0.67 18.07 28.14
N GLY A 131 -0.73 17.09 27.23
CA GLY A 131 -1.82 16.12 27.16
C GLY A 131 -1.95 15.19 28.39
N PRO A 132 -3.15 14.64 28.66
CA PRO A 132 -3.42 13.85 29.85
C PRO A 132 -2.51 12.60 29.95
N GLN A 133 -2.04 12.31 31.17
CA GLN A 133 -1.09 11.23 31.47
C GLN A 133 -1.58 9.83 31.05
N THR A 134 -2.89 9.64 30.88
CA THR A 134 -3.51 8.35 30.53
C THR A 134 -3.10 7.81 29.15
N TRP A 135 -2.71 8.66 28.20
CA TRP A 135 -2.14 8.24 26.92
C TRP A 135 -0.61 8.15 26.94
N ARG A 136 0.07 8.72 27.96
CA ARG A 136 1.52 8.54 28.18
C ARG A 136 1.83 7.10 28.62
N ALA A 137 0.89 6.43 29.28
CA ALA A 137 1.03 5.03 29.71
C ALA A 137 0.94 4.00 28.56
N ALA A 138 0.45 4.39 27.37
CA ALA A 138 0.46 3.56 26.17
C ALA A 138 1.86 3.58 25.52
N SER A 139 2.87 3.14 26.27
CA SER A 139 4.22 2.97 25.73
C SER A 139 4.22 1.90 24.63
N TRP A 140 5.11 2.02 23.64
CA TRP A 140 5.32 0.98 22.63
C TRP A 140 5.55 -0.41 23.27
N ARG A 141 6.15 -0.43 24.48
CA ARG A 141 6.31 -1.64 25.29
C ARG A 141 4.97 -2.26 25.68
N ALA A 142 3.96 -1.47 26.04
CA ALA A 142 2.62 -1.96 26.32
C ALA A 142 1.94 -2.51 25.04
N VAL A 143 2.18 -1.88 23.88
CA VAL A 143 1.71 -2.37 22.58
C VAL A 143 2.32 -3.74 22.26
N VAL A 144 3.64 -3.89 22.37
CA VAL A 144 4.34 -5.15 22.11
C VAL A 144 3.94 -6.25 23.11
N ARG A 145 3.82 -5.94 24.40
CA ARG A 145 3.40 -6.91 25.44
C ARG A 145 1.97 -7.42 25.24
N THR A 146 1.10 -6.63 24.62
CA THR A 146 -0.32 -7.01 24.42
C THR A 146 -0.56 -7.77 23.10
N CYS A 147 0.45 -7.82 22.22
CA CYS A 147 0.40 -8.54 20.96
C CYS A 147 0.26 -10.06 21.16
N PRO A 148 -0.72 -10.72 20.54
CA PRO A 148 -0.74 -12.18 20.47
C PRO A 148 0.46 -12.65 19.62
N ALA A 149 1.28 -13.58 20.12
CA ALA A 149 2.46 -14.12 19.42
C ALA A 149 3.54 -13.06 19.01
N PRO A 150 4.15 -12.34 19.97
CA PRO A 150 5.11 -11.28 19.66
C PRO A 150 6.41 -11.78 19.02
N GLY A 151 6.75 -13.07 19.12
CA GLY A 151 7.89 -13.66 18.41
C GLY A 151 7.69 -13.62 16.90
N LEU A 152 6.62 -14.22 16.41
CA LEU A 152 6.30 -14.30 14.98
C LEU A 152 6.06 -12.91 14.35
N VAL A 153 5.35 -12.02 15.05
CA VAL A 153 5.18 -10.64 14.58
C VAL A 153 6.52 -9.92 14.44
N ARG A 154 7.47 -10.12 15.38
CA ARG A 154 8.82 -9.54 15.27
C ARG A 154 9.61 -10.10 14.10
N VAL A 155 9.49 -11.40 13.82
CA VAL A 155 10.13 -12.02 12.64
C VAL A 155 9.59 -11.40 11.35
N LEU A 156 8.26 -11.40 11.17
CA LEU A 156 7.62 -10.82 9.98
C LEU A 156 7.94 -9.33 9.81
N ALA A 157 7.84 -8.55 10.89
CA ALA A 157 8.17 -7.13 10.87
C ALA A 157 9.66 -6.88 10.57
N GLY A 158 10.56 -7.71 11.11
CA GLY A 158 12.00 -7.63 10.84
C GLY A 158 12.33 -7.91 9.38
N MET A 159 11.76 -8.98 8.81
CA MET A 159 11.94 -9.31 7.39
C MET A 159 11.39 -8.20 6.48
N SER A 160 10.17 -7.71 6.76
CA SER A 160 9.60 -6.59 6.02
C SER A 160 10.44 -5.31 6.16
N ALA A 161 11.00 -5.03 7.34
CA ALA A 161 11.84 -3.85 7.55
C ALA A 161 13.17 -3.94 6.79
N LEU A 162 13.81 -5.11 6.76
CA LEU A 162 15.04 -5.33 5.99
C LEU A 162 14.81 -5.08 4.49
N LEU A 163 13.70 -5.57 3.93
CA LEU A 163 13.34 -5.31 2.54
C LEU A 163 12.94 -3.85 2.30
N ALA A 164 12.09 -3.29 3.18
CA ALA A 164 11.60 -1.92 3.05
C ALA A 164 12.73 -0.87 3.08
N LEU A 165 13.83 -1.14 3.78
CA LEU A 165 15.00 -0.26 3.83
C LEU A 165 15.88 -0.33 2.57
N ALA A 166 15.69 -1.33 1.70
CA ALA A 166 16.36 -1.42 0.41
C ALA A 166 15.65 -0.54 -0.65
N PRO A 167 16.28 -0.25 -1.80
CA PRO A 167 15.65 0.46 -2.90
C PRO A 167 14.35 -0.22 -3.34
N PRO A 168 13.32 0.56 -3.75
CA PRO A 168 12.02 -0.01 -4.10
C PRO A 168 12.11 -0.90 -5.34
N GLU A 169 11.62 -2.13 -5.24
CA GLU A 169 11.64 -3.12 -6.34
C GLU A 169 10.24 -3.48 -6.86
N ALA A 170 9.20 -3.19 -6.09
CA ALA A 170 7.87 -3.70 -6.36
C ALA A 170 7.17 -2.93 -7.49
N PHE A 171 6.41 -3.65 -8.32
CA PHE A 171 5.85 -3.12 -9.55
C PHE A 171 4.94 -1.89 -9.33
N ASP A 172 3.88 -2.00 -8.53
CA ASP A 172 2.98 -0.87 -8.22
C ASP A 172 3.69 0.30 -7.53
N THR A 173 4.79 0.02 -6.81
CA THR A 173 5.65 1.01 -6.19
C THR A 173 6.30 1.91 -7.22
N LEU A 174 6.90 1.28 -8.24
CA LEU A 174 7.58 1.93 -9.35
C LEU A 174 6.62 2.55 -10.37
N LEU A 175 5.37 2.05 -10.42
CA LEU A 175 4.30 2.55 -11.27
C LEU A 175 3.62 3.79 -10.68
N TYR A 176 3.11 3.75 -9.44
CA TYR A 176 2.31 4.85 -8.90
C TYR A 176 2.44 5.12 -7.40
N HIS A 177 2.68 4.13 -6.53
CA HIS A 177 2.67 4.40 -5.09
C HIS A 177 3.80 5.35 -4.64
N LEU A 178 4.99 5.28 -5.26
CA LEU A 178 6.05 6.26 -5.08
C LEU A 178 6.23 7.20 -6.27
N ALA A 179 5.83 6.78 -7.48
CA ALA A 179 5.90 7.62 -8.68
C ALA A 179 5.01 8.87 -8.58
N LEU A 180 3.78 8.77 -8.07
CA LEU A 180 2.90 9.92 -7.90
C LEU A 180 3.47 10.95 -6.89
N PRO A 181 3.88 10.55 -5.67
CA PRO A 181 4.54 11.46 -4.73
C PRO A 181 5.80 12.13 -5.29
N GLU A 182 6.63 11.37 -6.00
CA GLU A 182 7.84 11.89 -6.62
C GLU A 182 7.50 12.91 -7.72
N TRP A 183 6.55 12.57 -8.57
CA TRP A 183 6.03 13.45 -9.61
C TRP A 183 5.48 14.76 -9.02
N LEU A 184 4.72 14.70 -7.92
CA LEU A 184 4.21 15.89 -7.23
C LEU A 184 5.34 16.75 -6.67
N LEU A 185 6.37 16.15 -6.06
CA LEU A 185 7.52 16.89 -5.50
C LEU A 185 8.35 17.59 -6.57
N ARG A 186 8.49 16.98 -7.76
CA ARG A 186 9.19 17.57 -8.90
C ARG A 186 8.43 18.78 -9.46
N HIS A 187 7.14 18.63 -9.70
CA HIS A 187 6.30 19.70 -10.28
C HIS A 187 5.93 20.78 -9.26
N GLY A 188 5.92 20.43 -7.97
CA GLY A 188 5.56 21.33 -6.88
C GLY A 188 4.06 21.63 -6.79
N ARG A 189 3.23 21.10 -7.69
CA ARG A 189 1.79 21.34 -7.79
C ARG A 189 1.08 20.15 -8.42
N TRP A 190 -0.24 20.06 -8.21
CA TRP A 190 -1.07 19.16 -8.99
C TRP A 190 -1.25 19.71 -10.42
N LEU A 191 -1.15 18.83 -11.40
CA LEU A 191 -1.39 19.07 -12.81
C LEU A 191 -2.15 17.85 -13.36
N PRO A 192 -3.01 18.02 -14.38
CA PRO A 192 -3.58 16.86 -15.06
C PRO A 192 -2.46 16.00 -15.66
N TRP A 193 -2.51 14.70 -15.41
CA TRP A 193 -1.49 13.76 -15.88
C TRP A 193 -2.16 12.48 -16.38
N PRO A 194 -1.89 12.00 -17.60
CA PRO A 194 -2.65 10.94 -18.26
C PRO A 194 -2.26 9.52 -17.81
N VAL A 195 -1.86 9.36 -16.55
CA VAL A 195 -1.62 8.06 -15.89
C VAL A 195 -2.75 7.85 -14.90
N TYR A 196 -3.73 7.02 -15.23
CA TYR A 196 -4.97 6.96 -14.45
C TYR A 196 -4.76 6.50 -13.00
N GLN A 197 -3.71 5.69 -12.75
CA GLN A 197 -3.39 5.22 -11.40
C GLN A 197 -3.03 6.36 -10.43
N PHE A 198 -2.53 7.48 -10.95
CA PHE A 198 -2.19 8.66 -10.12
C PHE A 198 -3.45 9.32 -9.52
N TRP A 199 -4.61 9.00 -10.08
CA TRP A 199 -5.90 9.57 -9.71
C TRP A 199 -6.79 8.59 -8.95
N HIS A 200 -6.28 7.41 -8.60
CA HIS A 200 -6.90 6.59 -7.56
C HIS A 200 -7.00 7.38 -6.24
N PRO A 201 -7.85 6.96 -5.28
CA PRO A 201 -7.87 7.54 -3.95
C PRO A 201 -6.46 7.55 -3.34
N SER A 202 -5.84 8.74 -3.19
CA SER A 202 -4.40 8.88 -2.94
C SER A 202 -4.04 9.17 -1.48
N LEU A 203 -4.83 8.70 -0.51
CA LEU A 203 -4.58 8.99 0.90
C LEU A 203 -3.19 8.54 1.34
N ILE A 204 -2.73 7.38 0.88
CA ILE A 204 -1.47 6.82 1.34
C ILE A 204 -0.31 7.43 0.56
N GLU A 205 -0.43 7.60 -0.74
CA GLU A 205 0.56 8.26 -1.59
C GLU A 205 0.83 9.70 -1.09
N GLY A 206 -0.22 10.44 -0.72
CA GLY A 206 -0.06 11.74 -0.08
C GLY A 206 0.72 11.67 1.24
N ALA A 207 0.55 10.62 2.04
CA ALA A 207 1.34 10.41 3.25
C ALA A 207 2.81 10.06 2.93
N LEU A 208 3.06 9.25 1.89
CA LEU A 208 4.40 8.84 1.45
C LEU A 208 5.21 9.99 0.81
N THR A 209 4.57 11.09 0.45
CA THR A 209 5.25 12.30 -0.02
C THR A 209 6.18 12.90 1.05
N TRP A 210 5.85 12.75 2.34
CA TRP A 210 6.64 13.28 3.45
C TRP A 210 8.03 12.63 3.55
N PRO A 211 8.18 11.31 3.69
CA PRO A 211 9.50 10.66 3.70
C PRO A 211 10.27 10.85 2.38
N LEU A 212 9.59 10.85 1.24
CA LEU A 212 10.24 11.12 -0.05
C LEU A 212 10.78 12.55 -0.18
N ALA A 213 10.12 13.54 0.42
CA ALA A 213 10.64 14.90 0.49
C ALA A 213 11.98 14.98 1.25
N TRP A 214 12.23 14.05 2.18
CA TRP A 214 13.53 13.89 2.86
C TRP A 214 14.57 13.10 2.04
N GLY A 215 14.22 12.65 0.83
CA GLY A 215 15.08 11.82 -0.02
C GLY A 215 15.25 10.40 0.53
N SER A 216 14.23 9.87 1.22
CA SER A 216 14.29 8.55 1.88
C SER A 216 13.18 7.62 1.38
N GLU A 217 13.54 6.76 0.42
CA GLU A 217 12.69 5.69 -0.09
C GLU A 217 12.47 4.62 1.00
N GLY A 218 13.53 4.32 1.75
CA GLY A 218 13.51 3.38 2.86
C GLY A 218 12.51 3.79 3.95
N ALA A 219 12.45 5.09 4.27
CA ALA A 219 11.47 5.58 5.24
C ALA A 219 10.02 5.45 4.73
N ALA A 220 9.79 5.74 3.45
CA ALA A 220 8.46 5.62 2.83
C ALA A 220 7.94 4.18 2.89
N GLN A 221 8.77 3.22 2.46
CA GLN A 221 8.44 1.80 2.51
C GLN A 221 8.28 1.28 3.95
N LEU A 222 9.10 1.73 4.89
CA LEU A 222 8.96 1.37 6.32
C LEU A 222 7.65 1.87 6.93
N ILE A 223 7.20 3.08 6.57
CA ILE A 223 5.92 3.62 7.03
C ILE A 223 4.78 2.75 6.53
N ALA A 224 4.82 2.34 5.26
CA ALA A 224 3.84 1.40 4.71
C ALA A 224 3.89 0.03 5.39
N ALA A 225 5.08 -0.53 5.65
CA ALA A 225 5.24 -1.77 6.42
C ALA A 225 4.67 -1.64 7.84
N GLY A 226 4.71 -0.44 8.43
CA GLY A 226 4.08 -0.11 9.71
C GLY A 226 2.56 -0.34 9.70
N TYR A 227 1.87 -0.07 8.58
CA TYR A 227 0.44 -0.36 8.44
C TYR A 227 0.16 -1.87 8.49
N ALA A 228 1.02 -2.71 7.92
CA ALA A 228 0.87 -4.17 7.97
C ALA A 228 0.92 -4.69 9.42
N VAL A 229 1.95 -4.26 10.18
CA VAL A 229 2.11 -4.64 11.59
C VAL A 229 0.92 -4.15 12.43
N ALA A 230 0.45 -2.91 12.19
CA ALA A 230 -0.70 -2.34 12.87
C ALA A 230 -2.01 -3.10 12.54
N ALA A 231 -2.25 -3.46 11.28
CA ALA A 231 -3.42 -4.21 10.84
C ALA A 231 -3.47 -5.61 11.49
N VAL A 232 -2.36 -6.36 11.44
CA VAL A 232 -2.26 -7.68 12.08
C VAL A 232 -2.46 -7.58 13.58
N GLY A 233 -1.80 -6.64 14.23
CA GLY A 233 -1.94 -6.41 15.66
C GLY A 233 -3.40 -6.14 16.04
N LEU A 234 -4.09 -5.31 15.26
CA LEU A 234 -5.49 -4.95 15.48
C LEU A 234 -6.43 -6.16 15.28
N ALA A 235 -6.29 -6.88 14.16
CA ALA A 235 -7.07 -8.08 13.87
C ALA A 235 -6.87 -9.16 14.94
N ALA A 236 -5.62 -9.45 15.30
CA ALA A 236 -5.27 -10.42 16.34
C ALA A 236 -5.81 -10.01 17.72
N ARG A 237 -5.81 -8.70 18.03
CA ARG A 237 -6.37 -8.19 19.28
C ARG A 237 -7.89 -8.34 19.33
N TRP A 238 -8.58 -8.11 18.22
CA TRP A 238 -10.03 -8.31 18.15
C TRP A 238 -10.41 -9.78 18.18
N ALA A 239 -9.70 -10.64 17.47
CA ALA A 239 -9.86 -12.08 17.59
C ALA A 239 -9.68 -12.53 19.05
N ARG A 240 -8.64 -12.03 19.73
CA ARG A 240 -8.42 -12.29 21.16
C ARG A 240 -9.59 -11.85 22.04
N ARG A 241 -10.17 -10.68 21.76
CA ARG A 241 -11.31 -10.12 22.52
C ARG A 241 -12.59 -10.92 22.32
N VAL A 242 -12.88 -11.32 21.10
CA VAL A 242 -14.15 -11.97 20.72
C VAL A 242 -14.13 -13.47 21.03
N PHE A 243 -12.98 -14.10 20.78
CA PHE A 243 -12.85 -15.55 20.72
C PHE A 243 -11.78 -16.12 21.66
N GLY A 244 -11.06 -15.26 22.39
CA GLY A 244 -10.07 -15.66 23.39
C GLY A 244 -8.63 -15.76 22.87
N ARG A 245 -7.68 -16.00 23.79
CA ARG A 245 -6.23 -15.87 23.54
C ARG A 245 -5.71 -16.70 22.36
N ARG A 246 -6.24 -17.91 22.14
CA ARG A 246 -5.81 -18.79 21.04
C ARG A 246 -6.17 -18.22 19.67
N ALA A 247 -7.39 -17.69 19.50
CA ALA A 247 -7.81 -17.06 18.25
C ALA A 247 -6.90 -15.90 17.87
N GLY A 248 -6.55 -15.03 18.83
CA GLY A 248 -5.60 -13.95 18.59
C GLY A 248 -4.24 -14.42 18.09
N ARG A 249 -3.69 -15.52 18.66
CA ARG A 249 -2.43 -16.09 18.16
C ARG A 249 -2.60 -16.64 16.75
N TYR A 250 -3.65 -17.42 16.51
CA TYR A 250 -3.88 -18.00 15.19
C TYR A 250 -4.17 -16.96 14.11
N THR A 251 -4.69 -15.78 14.45
CA THR A 251 -4.81 -14.67 13.50
C THR A 251 -3.43 -14.24 12.98
N VAL A 252 -2.43 -14.13 13.86
CA VAL A 252 -1.05 -13.84 13.43
C VAL A 252 -0.49 -14.97 12.56
N TRP A 253 -0.76 -16.22 12.91
CA TRP A 253 -0.31 -17.38 12.14
C TRP A 253 -0.94 -17.41 10.74
N LEU A 254 -2.22 -17.04 10.62
CA LEU A 254 -2.93 -16.98 9.34
C LEU A 254 -2.38 -15.87 8.43
N PHE A 255 -1.90 -14.75 8.98
CA PHE A 255 -1.17 -13.75 8.20
C PHE A 255 0.25 -14.22 7.84
N ALA A 256 0.92 -14.92 8.75
CA ALA A 256 2.24 -15.50 8.49
C ALA A 256 2.23 -16.59 7.41
N SER A 257 1.08 -17.21 7.14
CA SER A 257 0.90 -18.16 6.05
C SER A 257 0.62 -17.52 4.70
N MET A 258 0.67 -16.19 4.57
CA MET A 258 0.50 -15.49 3.29
C MET A 258 1.88 -15.28 2.62
N PRO A 259 2.17 -15.92 1.48
CA PRO A 259 3.42 -15.67 0.74
C PRO A 259 3.59 -14.22 0.29
N SER A 260 2.49 -13.55 -0.08
CA SER A 260 2.49 -12.14 -0.48
C SER A 260 2.79 -11.14 0.66
N TRP A 261 2.93 -11.61 1.92
CA TRP A 261 3.17 -10.74 3.07
C TRP A 261 4.32 -9.75 2.85
N LEU A 262 5.51 -10.26 2.49
CA LEU A 262 6.71 -9.43 2.40
C LEU A 262 6.59 -8.40 1.29
N LEU A 263 6.11 -8.83 0.12
CA LEU A 263 5.91 -7.95 -1.03
C LEU A 263 4.94 -6.81 -0.69
N LEU A 264 3.76 -7.13 -0.15
CA LEU A 264 2.74 -6.12 0.17
C LEU A 264 3.16 -5.21 1.32
N ALA A 265 3.87 -5.74 2.32
CA ALA A 265 4.31 -4.94 3.46
C ALA A 265 5.50 -4.03 3.11
N ALA A 266 6.50 -4.54 2.40
CA ALA A 266 7.72 -3.80 2.08
C ALA A 266 7.57 -2.89 0.86
N GLY A 267 6.75 -3.27 -0.14
CA GLY A 267 6.61 -2.55 -1.41
C GLY A 267 5.78 -1.26 -1.37
N ALA A 268 5.51 -0.67 -0.21
CA ALA A 268 4.66 0.52 -0.12
C ALA A 268 3.24 0.38 -0.73
N TYR A 269 2.67 -0.84 -0.68
CA TYR A 269 1.32 -1.07 -1.20
C TYR A 269 0.25 -0.53 -0.25
N VAL A 270 -0.88 -0.11 -0.82
CA VAL A 270 -2.00 0.48 -0.07
C VAL A 270 -2.99 -0.54 0.48
N ASP A 271 -2.81 -1.83 0.17
CA ASP A 271 -3.70 -2.91 0.60
C ASP A 271 -3.71 -3.11 2.14
N TRP A 272 -2.53 -3.01 2.79
CA TRP A 272 -2.42 -3.03 4.25
C TRP A 272 -3.03 -1.80 4.93
N PRO A 273 -2.76 -0.57 4.47
CA PRO A 273 -3.47 0.61 4.94
C PRO A 273 -5.00 0.50 4.82
N LEU A 274 -5.51 0.02 3.68
CA LEU A 274 -6.95 -0.20 3.50
C LEU A 274 -7.49 -1.22 4.52
N ALA A 275 -6.83 -2.38 4.67
CA ALA A 275 -7.21 -3.39 5.64
C ALA A 275 -7.25 -2.81 7.06
N MET A 276 -6.26 -2.00 7.44
CA MET A 276 -6.20 -1.35 8.75
C MET A 276 -7.34 -0.33 8.96
N HIS A 277 -7.59 0.55 7.99
CA HIS A 277 -8.67 1.54 8.07
C HIS A 277 -10.05 0.87 8.12
N ALA A 278 -10.28 -0.14 7.27
CA ALA A 278 -11.52 -0.91 7.25
C ALA A 278 -11.72 -1.70 8.55
N LEU A 279 -10.65 -2.31 9.09
CA LEU A 279 -10.66 -2.90 10.42
C LEU A 279 -11.13 -1.83 11.41
N LEU A 280 -10.39 -0.73 11.60
CA LEU A 280 -10.71 0.35 12.55
C LEU A 280 -12.17 0.78 12.47
N ALA A 281 -12.67 1.06 11.26
CA ALA A 281 -14.04 1.47 11.02
C ALA A 281 -15.05 0.42 11.53
N LEU A 282 -14.96 -0.81 11.04
CA LEU A 282 -15.92 -1.87 11.34
C LEU A 282 -15.82 -2.35 12.80
N GLY A 283 -14.60 -2.45 13.34
CA GLY A 283 -14.40 -2.81 14.73
C GLY A 283 -14.92 -1.75 15.70
N LEU A 284 -14.73 -0.46 15.42
CA LEU A 284 -15.31 0.61 16.25
C LEU A 284 -16.84 0.66 16.15
N ALA A 285 -17.42 0.40 14.98
CA ALA A 285 -18.87 0.25 14.83
C ALA A 285 -19.40 -0.90 15.70
N TRP A 286 -18.77 -2.07 15.60
CA TRP A 286 -19.08 -3.25 16.43
C TRP A 286 -18.95 -2.95 17.92
N ARG A 287 -17.86 -2.33 18.36
CA ARG A 287 -17.66 -1.92 19.76
C ARG A 287 -18.73 -0.96 20.24
N GLY A 288 -19.04 0.07 19.44
CA GLY A 288 -20.08 1.03 19.73
C GLY A 288 -21.43 0.35 19.91
N SER A 289 -21.74 -0.68 19.11
CA SER A 289 -22.99 -1.45 19.25
C SER A 289 -23.19 -2.07 20.64
N LEU A 290 -22.10 -2.38 21.34
CA LEU A 290 -22.10 -3.00 22.66
C LEU A 290 -22.06 -1.96 23.79
N HIS A 291 -21.76 -0.70 23.48
CA HIS A 291 -21.57 0.35 24.47
C HIS A 291 -22.90 1.02 24.85
N PRO A 292 -23.10 1.40 26.13
CA PRO A 292 -24.29 2.16 26.54
C PRO A 292 -24.39 3.51 25.82
N ARG A 293 -23.25 4.20 25.66
CA ARG A 293 -23.12 5.48 24.95
C ARG A 293 -22.26 5.27 23.68
N PRO A 294 -22.86 4.95 22.53
CA PRO A 294 -22.12 4.55 21.32
C PRO A 294 -21.55 5.73 20.51
N GLN A 295 -22.04 6.95 20.74
CA GLN A 295 -21.86 8.09 19.84
C GLN A 295 -20.39 8.40 19.52
N GLY A 296 -19.51 8.42 20.51
CA GLY A 296 -18.08 8.69 20.29
C GLY A 296 -17.38 7.60 19.47
N LEU A 297 -17.71 6.33 19.71
CA LEU A 297 -17.15 5.20 18.95
C LEU A 297 -17.68 5.17 17.51
N TRP A 298 -18.94 5.52 17.29
CA TRP A 298 -19.53 5.58 15.96
C TRP A 298 -19.03 6.78 15.15
N ARG A 299 -18.82 7.93 15.78
CA ARG A 299 -18.14 9.07 15.12
C ARG A 299 -16.72 8.70 14.72
N ALA A 300 -15.94 8.08 15.62
CA ALA A 300 -14.61 7.59 15.27
C ALA A 300 -14.66 6.55 14.14
N SER A 301 -15.61 5.62 14.19
CA SER A 301 -15.86 4.64 13.13
C SER A 301 -16.12 5.30 11.77
N ALA A 302 -16.92 6.38 11.72
CA ALA A 302 -17.17 7.14 10.51
C ALA A 302 -15.91 7.78 9.93
N LEU A 303 -15.03 8.34 10.79
CA LEU A 303 -13.74 8.89 10.34
C LEU A 303 -12.91 7.81 9.64
N TYR A 304 -12.74 6.63 10.25
CA TYR A 304 -11.94 5.56 9.63
C TYR A 304 -12.60 4.93 8.42
N MET A 305 -13.93 4.94 8.31
CA MET A 305 -14.62 4.54 7.08
C MET A 305 -14.30 5.50 5.94
N GLY A 306 -14.32 6.81 6.20
CA GLY A 306 -13.88 7.81 5.22
C GLY A 306 -12.42 7.63 4.80
N LEU A 307 -11.52 7.29 5.74
CA LEU A 307 -10.12 6.97 5.42
C LEU A 307 -9.99 5.70 4.56
N ALA A 308 -10.77 4.64 4.86
CA ALA A 308 -10.80 3.43 4.07
C ALA A 308 -11.21 3.72 2.61
N LEU A 309 -12.30 4.48 2.44
CA LEU A 309 -12.79 4.91 1.12
C LEU A 309 -11.79 5.82 0.38
N SER A 310 -10.97 6.58 1.12
CA SER A 310 -9.89 7.41 0.54
C SER A 310 -8.61 6.63 0.18
N THR A 311 -8.53 5.34 0.51
CA THR A 311 -7.29 4.56 0.34
C THR A 311 -7.25 3.78 -0.98
N LYS A 312 -8.37 3.18 -1.41
CA LYS A 312 -8.45 2.41 -2.66
C LYS A 312 -9.91 2.26 -3.06
N THR A 313 -10.20 2.22 -4.36
CA THR A 313 -11.56 2.05 -4.89
C THR A 313 -12.20 0.71 -4.48
N THR A 314 -11.40 -0.32 -4.18
CA THR A 314 -11.88 -1.61 -3.67
C THR A 314 -12.51 -1.52 -2.28
N ALA A 315 -12.42 -0.38 -1.59
CA ALA A 315 -13.08 -0.13 -0.31
C ALA A 315 -14.60 0.08 -0.39
N VAL A 316 -15.14 0.37 -1.58
CA VAL A 316 -16.55 0.73 -1.80
C VAL A 316 -17.55 -0.21 -1.13
N PRO A 317 -17.40 -1.56 -1.15
CA PRO A 317 -18.34 -2.47 -0.48
C PRO A 317 -18.46 -2.25 1.03
N PHE A 318 -17.42 -1.74 1.68
CA PHE A 318 -17.40 -1.58 3.14
C PHE A 318 -18.33 -0.46 3.61
N GLY A 319 -18.53 0.61 2.81
CA GLY A 319 -19.37 1.74 3.16
C GLY A 319 -20.83 1.38 3.38
N PRO A 320 -21.53 0.78 2.39
CA PRO A 320 -22.92 0.34 2.53
C PRO A 320 -23.11 -0.70 3.64
N VAL A 321 -22.22 -1.68 3.76
CA VAL A 321 -22.27 -2.68 4.84
C VAL A 321 -22.16 -2.01 6.20
N TRP A 322 -21.20 -1.09 6.37
CA TRP A 322 -21.03 -0.35 7.60
C TRP A 322 -22.27 0.48 7.97
N ALA A 323 -22.84 1.22 7.01
CA ALA A 323 -24.05 2.02 7.23
C ALA A 323 -25.25 1.13 7.62
N LEU A 324 -25.41 -0.03 6.97
CA LEU A 324 -26.47 -0.99 7.28
C LEU A 324 -26.30 -1.60 8.67
N LEU A 325 -25.08 -1.95 9.08
CA LEU A 325 -24.79 -2.45 10.42
C LEU A 325 -25.11 -1.38 11.48
N LEU A 326 -24.74 -0.12 11.23
CA LEU A 326 -25.10 0.99 12.11
C LEU A 326 -26.62 1.17 12.22
N TRP A 327 -27.35 1.08 11.11
CA TRP A 327 -28.82 1.14 11.11
C TRP A 327 -29.45 0.07 12.02
N PHE A 328 -28.99 -1.18 11.93
CA PHE A 328 -29.49 -2.28 12.76
C PHE A 328 -29.09 -2.18 14.24
N TRP A 329 -28.01 -1.47 14.56
CA TRP A 329 -27.55 -1.30 15.94
C TRP A 329 -27.98 0.01 16.57
N ALA A 330 -28.44 0.98 15.77
CA ALA A 330 -28.99 2.25 16.21
C ALA A 330 -30.23 2.02 17.10
N ARG A 331 -30.32 2.82 18.16
CA ARG A 331 -31.44 2.81 19.11
C ARG A 331 -32.41 3.94 18.75
N GLY A 332 -33.67 3.79 19.14
CA GLY A 332 -34.73 4.77 18.86
C GLY A 332 -35.66 4.34 17.73
N ASP A 333 -36.57 5.22 17.36
CA ASP A 333 -37.50 5.05 16.24
C ASP A 333 -36.79 5.18 14.88
N GLY A 334 -37.48 4.88 13.79
CA GLY A 334 -36.90 4.90 12.44
C GLY A 334 -36.30 6.26 12.05
N ARG A 335 -36.95 7.36 12.45
CA ARG A 335 -36.50 8.73 12.14
C ARG A 335 -35.22 9.08 12.89
N ALA A 336 -35.10 8.75 14.18
CA ALA A 336 -33.90 8.98 14.96
C ALA A 336 -32.72 8.15 14.43
N ARG A 337 -32.95 6.88 14.08
CA ARG A 337 -31.93 6.02 13.45
C ARG A 337 -31.45 6.60 12.12
N ALA A 338 -32.37 7.02 11.26
CA ALA A 338 -32.04 7.61 9.96
C ALA A 338 -31.17 8.86 10.12
N ARG A 339 -31.55 9.78 11.00
CA ARG A 339 -30.78 10.99 11.28
C ARG A 339 -29.38 10.68 11.80
N GLN A 340 -29.27 9.69 12.69
CA GLN A 340 -27.98 9.28 13.25
C GLN A 340 -27.07 8.65 12.19
N VAL A 341 -27.59 7.69 11.42
CA VAL A 341 -26.81 7.01 10.36
C VAL A 341 -26.44 7.99 9.27
N LEU A 342 -27.37 8.83 8.81
CA LEU A 342 -27.09 9.86 7.81
C LEU A 342 -25.99 10.81 8.28
N GLY A 343 -26.06 11.29 9.53
CA GLY A 343 -25.00 12.14 10.09
C GLY A 343 -23.63 11.47 10.10
N LEU A 344 -23.57 10.16 10.38
CA LEU A 344 -22.32 9.39 10.33
C LEU A 344 -21.83 9.17 8.89
N VAL A 345 -22.72 8.87 7.95
CA VAL A 345 -22.41 8.75 6.52
C VAL A 345 -21.84 10.07 5.99
N LEU A 346 -22.46 11.22 6.34
CA LEU A 346 -21.96 12.53 5.95
C LEU A 346 -20.54 12.80 6.50
N VAL A 347 -20.25 12.37 7.74
CA VAL A 347 -18.87 12.45 8.28
C VAL A 347 -17.89 11.60 7.48
N ALA A 348 -18.26 10.35 7.14
CA ALA A 348 -17.41 9.49 6.33
C ALA A 348 -17.17 10.08 4.92
N LEU A 349 -18.21 10.64 4.30
CA LEU A 349 -18.12 11.31 2.99
C LEU A 349 -17.26 12.58 3.05
N ALA A 350 -17.36 13.38 4.12
CA ALA A 350 -16.53 14.57 4.29
C ALA A 350 -15.04 14.23 4.48
N VAL A 351 -14.74 13.10 5.13
CA VAL A 351 -13.36 12.59 5.23
C VAL A 351 -12.88 12.01 3.89
N MET A 352 -13.78 11.41 3.12
CA MET A 352 -13.50 10.87 1.78
C MET A 352 -13.25 11.97 0.74
N SER A 353 -14.00 13.07 0.81
CA SER A 353 -14.10 14.05 -0.26
C SER A 353 -12.79 14.72 -0.72
N PRO A 354 -11.74 14.97 0.09
CA PRO A 354 -10.61 15.80 -0.36
C PRO A 354 -9.94 15.32 -1.66
N TYR A 355 -9.62 14.02 -1.77
CA TYR A 355 -9.01 13.47 -2.98
C TYR A 355 -9.99 13.30 -4.14
N TYR A 356 -11.28 13.13 -3.85
CA TYR A 356 -12.32 13.06 -4.87
C TYR A 356 -12.61 14.45 -5.46
N VAL A 357 -12.58 15.50 -4.63
CA VAL A 357 -12.65 16.90 -5.09
C VAL A 357 -11.43 17.22 -5.95
N ARG A 358 -10.22 16.79 -5.56
CA ARG A 358 -9.04 16.89 -6.43
C ARG A 358 -9.31 16.25 -7.79
N ASN A 359 -9.80 15.01 -7.83
CA ASN A 359 -10.08 14.34 -9.09
C ASN A 359 -11.13 15.09 -9.94
N ALA A 360 -12.17 15.62 -9.31
CA ALA A 360 -13.18 16.43 -9.99
C ALA A 360 -12.58 17.71 -10.61
N VAL A 361 -11.69 18.39 -9.89
CA VAL A 361 -11.06 19.65 -10.35
C VAL A 361 -10.08 19.41 -11.49
N TYR A 362 -9.17 18.42 -11.36
CA TYR A 362 -8.09 18.23 -12.33
C TYR A 362 -8.46 17.32 -13.49
N MET A 363 -9.33 16.33 -13.26
CA MET A 363 -9.68 15.31 -14.25
C MET A 363 -11.15 15.35 -14.69
N GLY A 364 -11.95 16.27 -14.13
CA GLY A 364 -13.37 16.41 -14.48
C GLY A 364 -14.27 15.30 -13.92
N ASN A 365 -13.76 14.41 -13.08
CA ASN A 365 -14.53 13.30 -12.50
C ASN A 365 -14.10 13.01 -11.05
N PRO A 366 -14.98 13.10 -10.04
CA PRO A 366 -14.62 12.77 -8.66
C PRO A 366 -14.24 11.31 -8.45
N PHE A 367 -14.83 10.39 -9.20
CA PHE A 367 -14.59 8.95 -9.16
C PHE A 367 -13.65 8.48 -10.28
N TYR A 368 -12.80 9.38 -10.79
CA TYR A 368 -11.93 9.12 -11.94
C TYR A 368 -11.14 7.80 -11.80
N PRO A 369 -11.03 7.02 -12.89
CA PRO A 369 -11.68 7.22 -14.20
C PRO A 369 -13.08 6.59 -14.31
N PHE A 370 -13.59 5.99 -13.23
CA PHE A 370 -14.80 5.17 -13.26
C PHE A 370 -16.09 6.01 -13.24
N VAL A 371 -17.20 5.41 -13.68
CA VAL A 371 -18.59 5.94 -13.67
C VAL A 371 -18.88 7.11 -14.64
N PHE A 372 -17.97 8.07 -14.82
CA PHE A 372 -18.22 9.30 -15.58
C PHE A 372 -17.16 9.66 -16.65
N GLY A 373 -16.17 8.80 -16.91
CA GLY A 373 -15.05 9.12 -17.81
C GLY A 373 -14.14 10.22 -17.25
N GLY A 374 -13.63 11.11 -18.09
CA GLY A 374 -12.89 12.30 -17.66
C GLY A 374 -11.76 12.69 -18.61
N ARG A 375 -10.96 13.68 -18.21
CA ARG A 375 -9.81 14.15 -18.99
C ARG A 375 -8.84 13.00 -19.25
N ALA A 376 -8.40 12.83 -20.50
CA ALA A 376 -7.53 11.74 -20.92
C ALA A 376 -8.09 10.32 -20.64
N TRP A 377 -9.41 10.17 -20.54
CA TRP A 377 -10.09 8.88 -20.36
C TRP A 377 -11.32 8.76 -21.26
N ASP A 378 -11.08 8.39 -22.51
CA ASP A 378 -12.09 8.25 -23.55
C ASP A 378 -12.69 6.83 -23.63
N ALA A 379 -13.59 6.64 -24.60
CA ALA A 379 -14.23 5.35 -24.86
C ALA A 379 -13.22 4.24 -25.20
N PHE A 380 -12.14 4.57 -25.92
CA PHE A 380 -11.08 3.61 -26.22
C PHE A 380 -10.46 3.08 -24.92
N ARG A 381 -10.00 3.97 -24.03
CA ARG A 381 -9.37 3.59 -22.76
C ARG A 381 -10.32 2.85 -21.81
N MET A 382 -11.59 3.26 -21.79
CA MET A 382 -12.63 2.55 -21.04
C MET A 382 -12.76 1.09 -21.49
N THR A 383 -12.87 0.86 -22.81
CA THR A 383 -13.00 -0.50 -23.36
C THR A 383 -11.69 -1.28 -23.25
N TRP A 384 -10.54 -0.63 -23.46
CA TRP A 384 -9.21 -1.21 -23.36
C TRP A 384 -8.95 -1.78 -21.97
N LEU A 385 -9.18 -0.98 -20.91
CA LEU A 385 -8.99 -1.45 -19.53
C LEU A 385 -10.07 -2.43 -19.09
N ALA A 386 -11.34 -2.19 -19.42
CA ALA A 386 -12.44 -3.03 -18.97
C ALA A 386 -12.47 -4.40 -19.64
N ALA A 387 -11.85 -4.53 -20.83
CA ALA A 387 -11.76 -5.76 -21.61
C ALA A 387 -13.08 -6.58 -21.58
N PRO A 388 -14.22 -5.97 -21.94
CA PRO A 388 -15.53 -6.57 -21.70
C PRO A 388 -15.65 -7.92 -22.41
N GLY A 389 -16.23 -8.91 -21.72
CA GLY A 389 -16.42 -10.26 -22.26
C GLY A 389 -15.21 -11.19 -22.11
N THR A 390 -14.10 -10.71 -21.54
CA THR A 390 -12.93 -11.56 -21.20
C THR A 390 -13.04 -12.21 -19.81
N GLY A 391 -14.06 -11.87 -19.02
CA GLY A 391 -14.33 -12.48 -17.71
C GLY A 391 -14.91 -13.90 -17.81
N LEU A 392 -15.23 -14.52 -16.67
CA LEU A 392 -15.74 -15.90 -16.62
C LEU A 392 -17.15 -16.06 -17.22
N GLY A 393 -17.90 -14.96 -17.40
CA GLY A 393 -19.27 -15.00 -17.92
C GLY A 393 -20.17 -15.97 -17.15
N THR A 394 -20.85 -16.87 -17.88
CA THR A 394 -21.80 -17.85 -17.34
C THR A 394 -21.19 -19.23 -17.09
N ALA A 395 -19.85 -19.39 -17.13
CA ALA A 395 -19.17 -20.67 -17.01
C ALA A 395 -19.24 -21.25 -15.58
N TRP A 396 -20.38 -21.84 -15.20
CA TRP A 396 -20.68 -22.32 -13.83
C TRP A 396 -19.63 -23.28 -13.25
N ARG A 397 -18.95 -24.07 -14.08
CA ARG A 397 -17.85 -24.94 -13.64
C ARG A 397 -16.67 -24.13 -13.11
N GLU A 398 -16.32 -23.03 -13.79
CA GLU A 398 -15.25 -22.13 -13.35
C GLU A 398 -15.63 -21.39 -12.07
N TRP A 399 -16.91 -21.05 -11.92
CA TRP A 399 -17.44 -20.49 -10.67
C TRP A 399 -17.28 -21.44 -9.47
N LEU A 400 -17.56 -22.74 -9.64
CA LEU A 400 -17.37 -23.74 -8.59
C LEU A 400 -15.89 -23.94 -8.22
N LEU A 401 -15.00 -23.87 -9.21
CA LEU A 401 -13.56 -24.00 -9.01
C LEU A 401 -12.87 -22.68 -8.65
N LEU A 402 -13.60 -21.57 -8.59
CA LEU A 402 -13.03 -20.24 -8.40
C LEU A 402 -12.16 -20.12 -7.13
N PRO A 403 -12.58 -20.65 -5.96
CA PRO A 403 -11.73 -20.61 -4.77
C PRO A 403 -10.40 -21.34 -4.96
N TRP A 404 -10.38 -22.44 -5.71
CA TRP A 404 -9.17 -23.20 -6.04
C TRP A 404 -8.29 -22.47 -7.05
N THR A 405 -8.88 -21.96 -8.14
CA THR A 405 -8.13 -21.26 -9.20
C THR A 405 -7.43 -20.01 -8.67
N VAL A 406 -8.09 -19.23 -7.80
CA VAL A 406 -7.48 -18.07 -7.13
C VAL A 406 -6.39 -18.50 -6.16
N THR A 407 -6.62 -19.52 -5.34
CA THR A 407 -5.64 -19.97 -4.34
C THR A 407 -4.37 -20.55 -4.98
N LEU A 408 -4.53 -21.25 -6.10
CA LEU A 408 -3.42 -21.82 -6.86
C LEU A 408 -2.79 -20.82 -7.83
N GLY A 409 -3.48 -19.73 -8.15
CA GLY A 409 -3.00 -18.64 -9.00
C GLY A 409 -2.96 -18.92 -10.51
N HIS A 410 -3.51 -20.05 -11.00
CA HIS A 410 -3.43 -20.45 -12.42
C HIS A 410 -3.99 -19.43 -13.43
N ARG A 411 -4.80 -18.45 -12.99
CA ARG A 411 -5.40 -17.40 -13.83
C ARG A 411 -5.28 -15.99 -13.23
N ASP A 412 -4.39 -15.81 -12.24
CA ASP A 412 -4.27 -14.53 -11.56
C ASP A 412 -3.42 -13.56 -12.39
N ALA A 413 -4.05 -12.48 -12.87
CA ALA A 413 -3.40 -11.43 -13.65
C ALA A 413 -2.27 -10.70 -12.89
N ALA A 414 -2.26 -10.83 -11.56
CA ALA A 414 -1.20 -10.35 -10.69
C ALA A 414 -0.66 -11.50 -9.82
N TYR A 415 -0.37 -12.66 -10.43
CA TYR A 415 0.04 -13.92 -9.78
C TYR A 415 0.88 -13.72 -8.52
N TYR A 416 2.04 -13.05 -8.65
CA TYR A 416 2.96 -12.84 -7.54
C TYR A 416 2.37 -12.00 -6.40
N HIS A 417 1.47 -11.07 -6.70
CA HIS A 417 0.87 -10.17 -5.73
C HIS A 417 -0.40 -10.76 -5.06
N GLY A 418 -1.05 -11.74 -5.72
CA GLY A 418 -2.29 -12.38 -5.27
C GLY A 418 -2.13 -13.59 -4.36
N ARG A 419 -0.90 -13.99 -4.00
CA ARG A 419 -0.63 -15.22 -3.23
C ARG A 419 -1.05 -15.09 -1.75
N MET A 420 -2.30 -15.42 -1.44
CA MET A 420 -2.86 -15.38 -0.08
C MET A 420 -2.54 -16.63 0.76
N GLY A 421 -2.01 -17.67 0.14
CA GLY A 421 -1.73 -18.96 0.77
C GLY A 421 -2.97 -19.86 0.93
N PRO A 422 -2.78 -21.15 1.20
CA PRO A 422 -3.85 -22.14 1.13
C PRO A 422 -4.78 -22.17 2.35
N LEU A 423 -4.40 -21.54 3.48
CA LEU A 423 -5.15 -21.68 4.73
C LEU A 423 -6.54 -21.08 4.70
N TYR A 424 -6.78 -19.99 3.95
CA TYR A 424 -8.13 -19.44 3.81
C TYR A 424 -9.07 -20.44 3.13
N LEU A 425 -8.60 -21.10 2.07
CA LEU A 425 -9.36 -22.12 1.36
C LEU A 425 -9.54 -23.38 2.22
N ALA A 426 -8.45 -23.90 2.79
CA ALA A 426 -8.47 -25.12 3.60
C ALA A 426 -9.35 -25.00 4.84
N LEU A 427 -9.42 -23.81 5.45
CA LEU A 427 -10.26 -23.54 6.62
C LEU A 427 -11.64 -22.99 6.27
N ALA A 428 -11.95 -22.71 5.00
CA ALA A 428 -13.22 -22.09 4.60
C ALA A 428 -14.45 -22.89 5.06
N PRO A 429 -14.54 -24.23 4.88
CA PRO A 429 -15.71 -24.99 5.32
C PRO A 429 -15.94 -24.86 6.84
N LEU A 430 -14.85 -24.90 7.62
CA LEU A 430 -14.91 -24.79 9.07
C LEU A 430 -15.26 -23.35 9.52
N ALA A 431 -14.73 -22.34 8.84
CA ALA A 431 -15.07 -20.94 9.10
C ALA A 431 -16.54 -20.64 8.76
N LEU A 432 -17.06 -21.17 7.65
CA LEU A 432 -18.47 -21.03 7.28
C LEU A 432 -19.39 -21.76 8.27
N ALA A 433 -19.05 -22.99 8.67
CA ALA A 433 -19.80 -23.73 9.69
C ALA A 433 -19.82 -22.97 11.04
N LEU A 434 -18.70 -22.35 11.42
CA LEU A 434 -18.61 -21.48 12.59
C LEU A 434 -19.52 -20.25 12.47
N VAL A 435 -19.61 -19.61 11.29
CA VAL A 435 -20.50 -18.48 11.05
C VAL A 435 -21.96 -18.90 11.27
N VAL A 436 -22.40 -19.97 10.60
CA VAL A 436 -23.76 -20.52 10.73
C VAL A 436 -24.06 -20.89 12.19
N HIS A 437 -23.14 -21.61 12.84
CA HIS A 437 -23.28 -22.01 14.24
C HIS A 437 -23.40 -20.81 15.19
N THR A 438 -22.61 -19.76 14.97
CA THR A 438 -22.61 -18.58 15.84
C THR A 438 -23.88 -17.75 15.67
N LEU A 439 -24.37 -17.63 14.43
CA LEU A 439 -25.58 -16.86 14.11
C LEU A 439 -26.87 -17.61 14.48
N GLY A 440 -26.90 -18.96 14.38
CA GLY A 440 -28.09 -19.76 14.67
C GLY A 440 -28.36 -20.05 16.16
N LYS A 441 -27.34 -20.04 17.02
CA LYS A 441 -27.51 -20.26 18.48
C LYS A 441 -27.46 -18.96 19.26
N ARG A 442 -28.09 -18.90 20.45
CA ARG A 442 -28.01 -17.80 21.44
C ARG A 442 -26.61 -17.66 22.07
N HIS A 443 -25.58 -17.41 21.26
CA HIS A 443 -24.28 -16.99 21.75
C HIS A 443 -24.34 -15.57 22.32
N GLY A 444 -23.32 -15.17 23.08
CA GLY A 444 -23.24 -13.80 23.58
C GLY A 444 -23.33 -12.75 22.46
N ARG A 445 -24.18 -11.73 22.63
CA ARG A 445 -24.45 -10.66 21.64
C ARG A 445 -23.18 -10.05 21.04
N ALA A 446 -22.12 -9.92 21.84
CA ALA A 446 -20.82 -9.41 21.40
C ALA A 446 -20.19 -10.27 20.29
N ARG A 447 -20.20 -11.59 20.45
CA ARG A 447 -19.62 -12.54 19.48
C ARG A 447 -20.44 -12.59 18.19
N GLN A 448 -21.76 -12.68 18.32
CA GLN A 448 -22.66 -12.71 17.17
C GLN A 448 -22.48 -11.47 16.29
N ARG A 449 -22.49 -10.27 16.88
CA ARG A 449 -22.29 -9.03 16.15
C ARG A 449 -20.91 -8.93 15.51
N ALA A 450 -19.85 -9.41 16.18
CA ALA A 450 -18.50 -9.42 15.60
C ALA A 450 -18.43 -10.30 14.34
N VAL A 451 -18.93 -11.53 14.44
CA VAL A 451 -18.98 -12.48 13.31
C VAL A 451 -19.82 -11.90 12.17
N LEU A 452 -20.99 -11.33 12.45
CA LEU A 452 -21.83 -10.68 11.45
C LEU A 452 -21.09 -9.53 10.77
N THR A 453 -20.40 -8.67 11.54
CA THR A 453 -19.67 -7.51 11.01
C THR A 453 -18.62 -7.93 9.98
N TRP A 454 -17.73 -8.83 10.38
CA TRP A 454 -16.59 -9.22 9.54
C TRP A 454 -17.02 -10.11 8.37
N SER A 455 -17.97 -11.02 8.57
CA SER A 455 -18.49 -11.88 7.50
C SER A 455 -19.35 -11.10 6.49
N ALA A 456 -20.13 -10.10 6.92
CA ALA A 456 -20.89 -9.26 5.99
C ALA A 456 -19.97 -8.38 5.13
N ALA A 457 -18.94 -7.78 5.73
CA ALA A 457 -17.95 -6.99 4.98
C ALA A 457 -17.14 -7.87 4.01
N PHE A 458 -16.72 -9.06 4.44
CA PHE A 458 -16.07 -10.05 3.58
C PHE A 458 -16.98 -10.47 2.42
N GLY A 459 -18.23 -10.86 2.71
CA GLY A 459 -19.20 -11.29 1.70
C GLY A 459 -19.50 -10.22 0.66
N ALA A 460 -19.65 -8.95 1.07
CA ALA A 460 -19.88 -7.84 0.14
C ALA A 460 -18.67 -7.56 -0.77
N ALA A 461 -17.45 -7.65 -0.23
CA ALA A 461 -16.24 -7.48 -1.03
C ALA A 461 -16.03 -8.65 -2.01
N VAL A 462 -16.28 -9.89 -1.56
CA VAL A 462 -16.29 -11.06 -2.44
C VAL A 462 -17.35 -10.90 -3.53
N ALA A 463 -18.57 -10.47 -3.20
CA ALA A 463 -19.62 -10.26 -4.19
C ALA A 463 -19.22 -9.22 -5.26
N LEU A 464 -18.64 -8.08 -4.86
CA LEU A 464 -18.14 -7.10 -5.84
C LEU A 464 -17.03 -7.69 -6.72
N TRP A 465 -16.10 -8.42 -6.11
CA TRP A 465 -15.02 -9.07 -6.84
C TRP A 465 -15.54 -10.13 -7.82
N LEU A 466 -16.52 -10.95 -7.43
CA LEU A 466 -17.20 -11.91 -8.33
C LEU A 466 -17.86 -11.18 -9.50
N ILE A 467 -18.55 -10.05 -9.27
CA ILE A 467 -19.12 -9.24 -10.36
C ILE A 467 -18.02 -8.75 -11.32
N GLY A 468 -16.88 -8.32 -10.80
CA GLY A 468 -15.74 -7.89 -11.60
C GLY A 468 -15.18 -9.03 -12.46
N VAL A 469 -14.88 -10.16 -11.84
CA VAL A 469 -14.37 -11.37 -12.48
C VAL A 469 -15.34 -11.94 -13.52
N ALA A 470 -16.65 -11.83 -13.31
CA ALA A 470 -17.64 -12.24 -14.29
C ALA A 470 -17.52 -11.45 -15.60
N ARG A 471 -17.18 -10.15 -15.49
CA ARG A 471 -17.26 -9.19 -16.60
C ARG A 471 -15.92 -8.96 -17.31
N SER A 472 -14.81 -9.03 -16.58
CA SER A 472 -13.50 -8.54 -17.02
C SER A 472 -12.38 -9.44 -16.51
N GLY A 473 -11.59 -10.00 -17.43
CA GLY A 473 -10.39 -10.79 -17.13
C GLY A 473 -9.34 -10.03 -16.29
N PRO A 474 -9.03 -8.75 -16.58
CA PRO A 474 -8.11 -7.94 -15.77
C PRO A 474 -8.48 -7.80 -14.28
N LEU A 475 -9.76 -8.01 -13.91
CA LEU A 475 -10.22 -7.98 -12.51
C LEU A 475 -10.03 -9.32 -11.79
N PHE A 476 -9.57 -10.36 -12.49
CA PHE A 476 -9.14 -11.63 -11.88
C PHE A 476 -7.77 -11.45 -11.21
N GLN A 477 -7.79 -10.76 -10.06
CA GLN A 477 -6.62 -10.54 -9.22
C GLN A 477 -6.95 -10.91 -7.78
N GLY A 478 -6.28 -11.92 -7.23
CA GLY A 478 -6.49 -12.37 -5.84
C GLY A 478 -6.16 -11.27 -4.82
N ARG A 479 -5.23 -10.37 -5.16
CA ARG A 479 -4.85 -9.21 -4.34
C ARG A 479 -6.03 -8.30 -4.00
N LEU A 480 -7.02 -8.16 -4.89
CA LEU A 480 -8.18 -7.29 -4.64
C LEU A 480 -9.04 -7.78 -3.45
N LEU A 481 -8.99 -9.07 -3.12
CA LEU A 481 -9.65 -9.65 -1.96
C LEU A 481 -8.86 -9.48 -0.65
N PHE A 482 -7.61 -9.04 -0.72
CA PHE A 482 -6.72 -8.96 0.44
C PHE A 482 -7.34 -8.22 1.64
N PRO A 483 -7.90 -7.00 1.51
CA PRO A 483 -8.47 -6.29 2.65
C PRO A 483 -9.67 -7.02 3.26
N ALA A 484 -10.46 -7.70 2.41
CA ALA A 484 -11.59 -8.51 2.85
C ALA A 484 -11.14 -9.75 3.63
N LEU A 485 -10.09 -10.42 3.16
CA LEU A 485 -9.48 -11.56 3.87
C LEU A 485 -8.89 -11.13 5.21
N ALA A 486 -8.21 -9.97 5.26
CA ALA A 486 -7.69 -9.42 6.50
C ALA A 486 -8.79 -9.10 7.53
N LEU A 487 -9.96 -8.62 7.08
CA LEU A 487 -11.15 -8.43 7.91
C LEU A 487 -11.73 -9.75 8.43
N TRP A 488 -11.71 -10.80 7.61
CA TRP A 488 -12.25 -12.11 7.96
C TRP A 488 -11.29 -13.00 8.76
N ALA A 489 -10.00 -12.67 8.76
CA ALA A 489 -8.94 -13.38 9.47
C ALA A 489 -9.26 -13.74 10.94
N PRO A 490 -9.89 -12.87 11.76
CA PRO A 490 -10.32 -13.23 13.11
C PRO A 490 -11.31 -14.41 13.17
N VAL A 491 -12.22 -14.51 12.20
CA VAL A 491 -13.23 -15.58 12.11
C VAL A 491 -12.56 -16.87 11.66
N THR A 492 -11.80 -16.81 10.56
CA THR A 492 -11.05 -17.97 10.03
C THR A 492 -10.06 -18.52 11.06
N ALA A 493 -9.35 -17.66 11.77
CA ALA A 493 -8.43 -18.06 12.82
C ALA A 493 -9.11 -18.73 14.02
N TYR A 494 -10.35 -18.34 14.36
CA TYR A 494 -11.10 -19.00 15.43
C TYR A 494 -11.63 -20.38 15.02
N ALA A 495 -11.78 -20.64 13.72
CA ALA A 495 -12.13 -21.97 13.22
C ALA A 495 -11.11 -23.02 13.72
N ILE A 496 -9.81 -22.68 13.77
CA ILE A 496 -8.74 -23.59 14.20
C ILE A 496 -8.97 -24.18 15.60
N PRO A 497 -9.12 -23.41 16.69
CA PRO A 497 -9.44 -23.98 18.00
C PRO A 497 -10.88 -24.50 18.10
N TRP A 498 -11.82 -24.01 17.27
CA TRP A 498 -13.20 -24.49 17.24
C TRP A 498 -13.34 -25.89 16.62
N SER A 499 -12.40 -26.32 15.76
CA SER A 499 -12.33 -27.68 15.19
C SER A 499 -12.41 -28.81 16.23
N ARG A 500 -12.10 -28.53 17.50
CA ARG A 500 -12.27 -29.48 18.62
C ARG A 500 -13.69 -30.00 18.79
N VAL A 501 -14.70 -29.27 18.32
CA VAL A 501 -16.09 -29.74 18.32
C VAL A 501 -16.26 -30.97 17.43
N LEU A 502 -15.33 -31.19 16.48
CA LEU A 502 -15.30 -32.34 15.59
C LEU A 502 -14.38 -33.48 16.09
N ASP A 503 -13.74 -33.32 17.27
CA ASP A 503 -12.91 -34.38 17.84
C ASP A 503 -13.80 -35.54 18.32
N THR A 504 -13.44 -36.77 17.95
CA THR A 504 -14.06 -37.99 18.47
C THR A 504 -13.12 -38.67 19.46
N ARG A 505 -13.52 -39.82 20.02
CA ARG A 505 -12.65 -40.63 20.89
C ARG A 505 -11.43 -41.20 20.17
N THR A 506 -11.52 -41.41 18.86
CA THR A 506 -10.47 -42.05 18.04
C THR A 506 -9.77 -41.08 17.10
N LEU A 507 -10.44 -40.02 16.65
CA LEU A 507 -9.92 -39.08 15.66
C LEU A 507 -9.92 -37.65 16.20
N HIS A 508 -8.73 -37.08 16.35
CA HIS A 508 -8.54 -35.69 16.77
C HIS A 508 -8.38 -34.76 15.56
N ILE A 509 -9.49 -34.37 14.94
CA ILE A 509 -9.52 -33.40 13.84
C ILE A 509 -8.77 -32.11 14.20
N SER A 510 -8.89 -31.67 15.45
CA SER A 510 -8.20 -30.47 15.93
C SER A 510 -6.68 -30.61 15.95
N PHE A 511 -6.14 -31.82 16.08
CA PHE A 511 -4.71 -32.07 15.92
C PHE A 511 -4.31 -31.94 14.45
N LEU A 512 -5.03 -32.59 13.53
CA LEU A 512 -4.76 -32.52 12.09
C LEU A 512 -4.81 -31.08 11.56
N VAL A 513 -5.84 -30.32 11.93
CA VAL A 513 -5.97 -28.90 11.56
C VAL A 513 -4.80 -28.08 12.10
N ARG A 514 -4.36 -28.31 13.34
CA ARG A 514 -3.20 -27.61 13.91
C ARG A 514 -1.91 -27.97 13.18
N THR A 515 -1.69 -29.25 12.89
CA THR A 515 -0.52 -29.74 12.16
C THR A 515 -0.47 -29.14 10.76
N LEU A 516 -1.60 -29.10 10.04
CA LEU A 516 -1.71 -28.44 8.74
C LEU A 516 -1.34 -26.95 8.83
N VAL A 517 -1.91 -26.22 9.78
CA VAL A 517 -1.62 -24.79 9.99
C VAL A 517 -0.13 -24.56 10.28
N VAL A 518 0.46 -25.37 11.16
CA VAL A 518 1.90 -25.28 11.49
C VAL A 518 2.76 -25.58 10.27
N GLY A 519 2.43 -26.64 9.52
CA GLY A 519 3.16 -27.02 8.31
C GLY A 519 3.13 -25.94 7.24
N VAL A 520 1.95 -25.38 6.94
CA VAL A 520 1.83 -24.30 5.95
C VAL A 520 2.59 -23.05 6.42
N VAL A 521 2.47 -22.64 7.68
CA VAL A 521 3.22 -21.49 8.21
C VAL A 521 4.73 -21.73 8.12
N ALA A 522 5.21 -22.93 8.44
CA ALA A 522 6.64 -23.25 8.33
C ALA A 522 7.13 -23.16 6.88
N LEU A 523 6.38 -23.72 5.92
CA LEU A 523 6.72 -23.67 4.50
C LEU A 523 6.69 -22.23 3.96
N THR A 524 5.68 -21.43 4.32
CA THR A 524 5.61 -20.03 3.90
C THR A 524 6.68 -19.17 4.56
N LEU A 525 7.07 -19.45 5.81
CA LEU A 525 8.21 -18.77 6.43
C LEU A 525 9.53 -19.14 5.74
N LEU A 526 9.71 -20.40 5.36
CA LEU A 526 10.87 -20.83 4.56
C LEU A 526 10.90 -20.10 3.21
N GLU A 527 9.78 -20.06 2.49
CA GLU A 527 9.64 -19.30 1.24
C GLU A 527 10.02 -17.82 1.43
N ASN A 528 9.50 -17.17 2.47
CA ASN A 528 9.82 -15.79 2.78
C ASN A 528 11.31 -15.58 3.14
N VAL A 529 11.94 -16.55 3.82
CA VAL A 529 13.39 -16.50 4.11
C VAL A 529 14.19 -16.66 2.84
N VAL A 530 13.83 -17.61 1.97
CA VAL A 530 14.47 -17.80 0.66
C VAL A 530 14.34 -16.53 -0.18
N PHE A 531 13.14 -15.93 -0.24
CA PHE A 531 12.92 -14.66 -0.91
C PHE A 531 13.81 -13.54 -0.35
N LEU A 532 13.88 -13.39 0.97
CA LEU A 532 14.75 -12.39 1.61
C LEU A 532 16.24 -12.63 1.29
N VAL A 533 16.67 -13.89 1.25
CA VAL A 533 18.04 -14.28 0.94
C VAL A 533 18.39 -14.01 -0.52
N ASP A 534 17.48 -14.33 -1.44
CA ASP A 534 17.62 -14.05 -2.87
C ASP A 534 17.73 -12.53 -3.13
N ARG A 535 16.87 -11.74 -2.49
CA ARG A 535 16.94 -10.27 -2.57
C ARG A 535 18.20 -9.68 -1.93
N ALA A 536 18.76 -10.34 -0.91
CA ALA A 536 19.95 -9.96 -0.19
C ALA A 536 20.03 -8.45 0.18
N PRO A 537 18.97 -7.86 0.78
CA PRO A 537 18.89 -6.41 1.03
C PRO A 537 20.03 -5.91 1.92
N TRP A 538 20.57 -6.77 2.80
CA TRP A 538 21.70 -6.45 3.66
C TRP A 538 22.94 -5.97 2.89
N ARG A 539 23.13 -6.39 1.62
CA ARG A 539 24.25 -5.90 0.80
C ARG A 539 24.15 -4.39 0.60
N TYR A 540 22.96 -3.87 0.30
CA TYR A 540 22.71 -2.44 0.21
C TYR A 540 22.73 -1.73 1.58
N LEU A 541 22.11 -2.35 2.60
CA LEU A 541 22.02 -1.75 3.95
C LEU A 541 23.38 -1.60 4.62
N LEU A 542 24.25 -2.58 4.43
CA LEU A 542 25.63 -2.58 4.93
C LEU A 542 26.58 -1.84 3.99
N GLY A 543 26.11 -1.27 2.88
CA GLY A 543 26.92 -0.47 1.95
C GLY A 543 27.89 -1.26 1.06
N PHE A 544 27.70 -2.58 0.92
CA PHE A 544 28.41 -3.40 -0.08
C PHE A 544 27.89 -3.17 -1.50
N GLU A 545 26.64 -2.71 -1.64
CA GLU A 545 26.03 -2.33 -2.91
C GLU A 545 25.46 -0.91 -2.79
N ASP A 546 25.53 -0.14 -3.88
CA ASP A 546 24.77 1.10 -4.02
C ASP A 546 23.38 0.82 -4.61
N ARG A 547 22.61 1.89 -4.84
CA ARG A 547 21.23 1.80 -5.32
C ARG A 547 21.15 1.23 -6.74
N ASP A 548 22.05 1.63 -7.63
CA ASP A 548 22.02 1.23 -9.04
C ASP A 548 22.48 -0.22 -9.19
N ALA A 549 23.51 -0.64 -8.44
CA ALA A 549 23.96 -2.03 -8.37
C ALA A 549 22.88 -2.96 -7.79
N TYR A 550 22.14 -2.50 -6.78
CA TYR A 550 21.01 -3.26 -6.22
C TYR A 550 19.91 -3.47 -7.27
N TRP A 551 19.50 -2.41 -7.97
CA TRP A 551 18.50 -2.53 -9.03
C TRP A 551 18.97 -3.38 -10.20
N ALA A 552 20.23 -3.25 -10.64
CA ALA A 552 20.78 -4.09 -11.70
C ALA A 552 20.72 -5.60 -11.37
N ARG A 553 20.81 -5.95 -10.08
CA ARG A 553 20.70 -7.35 -9.63
C ARG A 553 19.25 -7.81 -9.45
N VAL A 554 18.39 -6.96 -8.91
CA VAL A 554 17.06 -7.34 -8.43
C VAL A 554 15.95 -7.08 -9.45
N VAL A 555 16.06 -6.00 -10.21
CA VAL A 555 15.12 -5.56 -11.26
C VAL A 555 15.93 -5.11 -12.49
N PRO A 556 16.65 -6.05 -13.14
CA PRO A 556 17.65 -5.73 -14.16
C PRO A 556 17.11 -4.92 -15.35
N ASP A 557 15.91 -5.24 -15.80
CA ASP A 557 15.19 -4.52 -16.85
C ASP A 557 14.96 -3.05 -16.44
N TRP A 558 14.48 -2.78 -15.23
CA TRP A 558 14.30 -1.40 -14.77
C TRP A 558 15.63 -0.64 -14.68
N ALA A 559 16.70 -1.31 -14.26
CA ALA A 559 18.04 -0.72 -14.22
C ALA A 559 18.57 -0.38 -15.62
N ASP A 560 18.28 -1.23 -16.61
CA ASP A 560 18.66 -1.00 -18.00
C ASP A 560 17.98 0.24 -18.59
N LEU A 561 16.68 0.43 -18.35
CA LEU A 561 15.99 1.65 -18.77
C LEU A 561 16.60 2.91 -18.14
N ARG A 562 16.84 2.88 -16.83
CA ARG A 562 17.46 4.02 -16.12
C ARG A 562 18.83 4.36 -16.70
N ALA A 563 19.66 3.35 -16.91
CA ALA A 563 20.99 3.55 -17.48
C ALA A 563 20.94 4.04 -18.93
N LEU A 564 20.04 3.50 -19.76
CA LEU A 564 19.82 3.93 -21.15
C LEU A 564 19.45 5.42 -21.20
N LEU A 565 18.49 5.85 -20.39
CA LEU A 565 18.10 7.25 -20.35
C LEU A 565 19.20 8.14 -19.75
N GLN A 566 19.90 7.71 -18.70
CA GLN A 566 20.98 8.51 -18.10
C GLN A 566 22.16 8.73 -19.07
N GLN A 567 22.42 7.79 -19.97
CA GLN A 567 23.52 7.88 -20.94
C GLN A 567 23.17 8.73 -22.17
N HIS A 568 21.90 8.73 -22.59
CA HIS A 568 21.49 9.26 -23.89
C HIS A 568 20.46 10.41 -23.84
N THR A 569 20.01 10.82 -22.64
CA THR A 569 19.06 11.93 -22.47
C THR A 569 19.53 12.89 -21.36
N THR A 570 19.01 14.11 -21.39
CA THR A 570 19.24 15.18 -20.42
C THR A 570 18.00 15.38 -19.53
N PRO A 571 18.13 16.03 -18.35
CA PRO A 571 16.98 16.35 -17.51
C PRO A 571 15.90 17.23 -18.17
N SER A 572 16.26 17.98 -19.24
CA SER A 572 15.33 18.78 -20.04
C SER A 572 14.59 17.98 -21.11
N ASP A 573 15.02 16.76 -21.40
CA ASP A 573 14.34 15.91 -22.37
C ASP A 573 13.00 15.42 -21.84
N ARG A 574 12.03 15.29 -22.76
CA ARG A 574 10.71 14.76 -22.48
C ARG A 574 10.55 13.42 -23.17
N VAL A 575 10.25 12.38 -22.39
CA VAL A 575 10.25 10.99 -22.87
C VAL A 575 8.85 10.40 -22.75
N VAL A 576 8.38 9.73 -23.80
CA VAL A 576 7.20 8.85 -23.72
C VAL A 576 7.66 7.40 -23.72
N LEU A 577 7.10 6.61 -22.82
CA LEU A 577 7.31 5.17 -22.77
C LEU A 577 6.17 4.47 -23.51
N PHE A 578 6.51 3.52 -24.36
CA PHE A 578 5.56 2.57 -24.93
C PHE A 578 5.76 1.20 -24.29
N PHE A 579 4.65 0.66 -23.79
CA PHE A 579 4.52 -0.64 -23.13
C PHE A 579 5.29 -0.79 -21.82
N GLU A 580 5.85 0.29 -21.25
CA GLU A 580 6.48 0.31 -19.93
C GLU A 580 5.66 1.15 -18.95
N PRO A 581 4.99 0.53 -17.97
CA PRO A 581 4.15 1.25 -17.00
C PRO A 581 4.95 2.07 -15.97
N ARG A 582 6.13 1.59 -15.55
CA ARG A 582 6.89 2.15 -14.44
C ARG A 582 7.54 3.47 -14.84
N SER A 583 7.59 4.43 -13.90
CA SER A 583 8.18 5.77 -14.15
C SER A 583 8.96 6.35 -12.96
N TYR A 584 8.97 5.67 -11.81
CA TYR A 584 9.61 6.13 -10.58
C TYR A 584 11.15 6.19 -10.66
N GLY A 585 11.76 7.30 -10.23
CA GLY A 585 13.22 7.44 -10.18
C GLY A 585 13.87 7.79 -11.52
N LEU A 586 13.09 8.26 -12.49
CA LEU A 586 13.56 8.84 -13.75
C LEU A 586 13.66 10.37 -13.64
N ASP A 587 14.87 10.93 -13.64
CA ASP A 587 15.13 12.35 -13.33
C ASP A 587 14.77 13.36 -14.44
N ARG A 588 13.80 13.04 -15.32
CA ARG A 588 13.30 13.90 -16.39
C ARG A 588 11.78 13.76 -16.52
N ASP A 589 11.15 14.55 -17.40
CA ASP A 589 9.72 14.43 -17.62
C ASP A 589 9.41 13.17 -18.45
N VAL A 590 8.79 12.18 -17.81
CA VAL A 590 8.52 10.87 -18.43
C VAL A 590 7.05 10.52 -18.30
N LEU A 591 6.42 10.27 -19.44
CA LEU A 591 5.09 9.67 -19.49
C LEU A 591 5.20 8.14 -19.53
N GLY A 592 4.92 7.49 -18.40
CA GLY A 592 4.78 6.03 -18.32
C GLY A 592 3.51 5.52 -18.99
N ASP A 593 3.49 4.23 -19.32
CA ASP A 593 2.41 3.57 -20.05
C ASP A 593 1.54 2.70 -19.13
N GLY A 594 0.72 3.34 -18.29
CA GLY A 594 0.06 2.70 -17.16
C GLY A 594 -0.87 1.52 -17.51
N ILE A 595 -1.44 1.48 -18.72
CA ILE A 595 -2.30 0.38 -19.20
C ILE A 595 -1.82 -0.19 -20.54
N LEU A 596 -0.56 0.05 -20.89
CA LEU A 596 0.07 -0.45 -22.11
C LEU A 596 -0.65 0.01 -23.39
N ASP A 597 -1.17 1.24 -23.38
CA ASP A 597 -2.02 1.80 -24.42
C ASP A 597 -1.46 3.07 -25.06
N ASN A 598 -0.34 3.65 -24.59
CA ASN A 598 0.12 4.95 -25.10
C ASN A 598 0.21 4.99 -26.64
N PHE A 599 0.76 3.96 -27.28
CA PHE A 599 0.81 3.88 -28.74
C PHE A 599 -0.55 3.49 -29.38
N PRO A 600 -1.22 2.38 -29.00
CA PRO A 600 -2.53 2.02 -29.55
C PRO A 600 -3.59 3.13 -29.42
N HIS A 601 -3.61 3.84 -28.29
CA HIS A 601 -4.48 4.98 -28.04
C HIS A 601 -4.15 6.15 -28.96
N ALA A 602 -2.87 6.53 -29.07
CA ALA A 602 -2.45 7.58 -30.00
C ALA A 602 -2.83 7.23 -31.45
N LEU A 603 -2.63 5.98 -31.87
CA LEU A 603 -3.04 5.53 -33.20
C LEU A 603 -4.55 5.61 -33.40
N ALA A 604 -5.36 5.23 -32.40
CA ALA A 604 -6.81 5.32 -32.46
C ALA A 604 -7.32 6.76 -32.54
N VAL A 605 -6.64 7.71 -31.87
CA VAL A 605 -6.99 9.14 -31.87
C VAL A 605 -6.55 9.84 -33.16
N TYR A 606 -5.32 9.58 -33.63
CA TYR A 606 -4.70 10.30 -34.74
C TYR A 606 -4.84 9.63 -36.11
N GLY A 607 -5.21 8.34 -36.14
CA GLY A 607 -5.51 7.57 -37.34
C GLY A 607 -4.31 7.05 -38.13
N SER A 608 -3.13 7.66 -38.04
CA SER A 608 -1.94 7.18 -38.76
C SER A 608 -0.61 7.37 -38.00
N PRO A 609 0.43 6.57 -38.28
CA PRO A 609 1.77 6.74 -37.69
C PRO A 609 2.37 8.14 -37.89
N GLU A 610 2.14 8.76 -39.06
CA GLU A 610 2.62 10.11 -39.36
C GLU A 610 1.90 11.17 -38.51
N ALA A 611 0.60 10.97 -38.29
CA ALA A 611 -0.18 11.85 -37.43
C ALA A 611 0.24 11.69 -35.96
N VAL A 612 0.52 10.46 -35.50
CA VAL A 612 1.09 10.20 -34.17
C VAL A 612 2.46 10.87 -34.01
N LEU A 613 3.34 10.78 -35.01
CA LEU A 613 4.64 11.46 -34.98
C LEU A 613 4.48 12.99 -34.83
N ARG A 614 3.60 13.61 -35.63
CA ARG A 614 3.30 15.05 -35.50
C ARG A 614 2.76 15.39 -34.12
N ALA A 615 1.92 14.53 -33.57
CA ALA A 615 1.34 14.70 -32.25
C ALA A 615 2.41 14.67 -31.14
N LEU A 616 3.38 13.75 -31.23
CA LEU A 616 4.54 13.68 -30.34
C LEU A 616 5.41 14.93 -30.44
N GLN A 617 5.68 15.40 -31.66
CA GLN A 617 6.44 16.62 -31.93
C GLN A 617 5.77 17.86 -31.33
N CYS A 618 4.46 18.02 -31.53
CA CYS A 618 3.72 19.17 -31.02
C CYS A 618 3.52 19.13 -29.49
N ALA A 619 3.51 17.95 -28.88
CA ALA A 619 3.57 17.80 -27.44
C ALA A 619 4.99 17.99 -26.86
N GLY A 620 6.01 18.19 -27.71
CA GLY A 620 7.39 18.45 -27.28
C GLY A 620 8.11 17.22 -26.72
N TYR A 621 7.69 16.00 -27.08
CA TYR A 621 8.45 14.79 -26.76
C TYR A 621 9.74 14.76 -27.59
N THR A 622 10.88 14.58 -26.93
CA THR A 622 12.19 14.50 -27.60
C THR A 622 12.60 13.06 -27.86
N HIS A 623 12.11 12.11 -27.06
CA HIS A 623 12.43 10.70 -27.19
C HIS A 623 11.22 9.78 -26.96
N VAL A 624 11.26 8.62 -27.61
CA VAL A 624 10.35 7.49 -27.41
C VAL A 624 11.18 6.31 -26.93
N VAL A 625 10.74 5.65 -25.87
CA VAL A 625 11.30 4.36 -25.46
C VAL A 625 10.28 3.27 -25.75
N VAL A 626 10.72 2.21 -26.43
CA VAL A 626 9.92 1.00 -26.64
C VAL A 626 10.43 -0.10 -25.74
N TYR A 627 9.56 -0.63 -24.88
CA TYR A 627 9.85 -1.83 -24.10
C TYR A 627 9.39 -3.08 -24.88
N ARG A 628 10.34 -3.74 -25.56
CA ARG A 628 10.04 -4.86 -26.47
C ARG A 628 9.42 -6.04 -25.75
N TRP A 629 9.86 -6.36 -24.53
CA TRP A 629 9.25 -7.44 -23.77
C TRP A 629 7.81 -7.14 -23.36
N GLY A 630 7.50 -5.88 -23.00
CA GLY A 630 6.11 -5.46 -22.75
C GLY A 630 5.23 -5.61 -24.00
N TRP A 631 5.77 -5.28 -25.17
CA TRP A 631 5.07 -5.47 -26.44
C TRP A 631 4.80 -6.95 -26.76
N ASP A 632 5.82 -7.82 -26.62
CA ASP A 632 5.68 -9.26 -26.81
C ASP A 632 4.69 -9.87 -25.79
N PHE A 633 4.74 -9.42 -24.54
CA PHE A 633 3.81 -9.84 -23.50
C PHE A 633 2.35 -9.58 -23.89
N ILE A 634 2.04 -8.40 -24.45
CA ILE A 634 0.68 -8.06 -24.92
C ILE A 634 0.26 -9.01 -26.04
N ARG A 635 1.15 -9.26 -27.01
CA ARG A 635 0.87 -10.13 -28.16
C ARG A 635 0.61 -11.58 -27.75
N GLU A 636 1.38 -12.10 -26.81
CA GLU A 636 1.31 -13.50 -26.38
C GLU A 636 0.24 -13.77 -25.31
N ASN A 637 0.04 -12.83 -24.38
CA ASN A 637 -0.74 -13.08 -23.16
C ASN A 637 -2.02 -12.25 -23.07
N ILE A 638 -2.21 -11.25 -23.93
CA ILE A 638 -3.35 -10.32 -23.87
C ILE A 638 -4.07 -10.23 -25.23
N PRO A 639 -4.67 -11.33 -25.73
CA PRO A 639 -5.22 -11.40 -27.08
C PRO A 639 -6.34 -10.39 -27.35
N HIS A 640 -7.07 -9.95 -26.32
CA HIS A 640 -8.12 -8.94 -26.46
C HIS A 640 -7.59 -7.54 -26.83
N MET A 641 -6.31 -7.26 -26.58
CA MET A 641 -5.65 -6.01 -27.01
C MET A 641 -5.27 -6.02 -28.50
N ARG A 642 -5.47 -7.15 -29.20
CA ARG A 642 -5.28 -7.31 -30.66
C ARG A 642 -3.97 -6.72 -31.17
N ALA A 643 -2.85 -7.08 -30.54
CA ALA A 643 -1.53 -6.52 -30.85
C ALA A 643 -1.22 -6.53 -32.35
N ASP A 644 -1.50 -7.65 -33.01
CA ASP A 644 -1.24 -7.85 -34.44
C ASP A 644 -1.95 -6.83 -35.34
N ALA A 645 -3.06 -6.24 -34.90
CA ALA A 645 -3.80 -5.25 -35.68
C ALA A 645 -3.09 -3.88 -35.76
N TRP A 646 -2.28 -3.52 -34.76
CA TRP A 646 -1.60 -2.22 -34.69
C TRP A 646 -0.06 -2.33 -34.72
N SER A 647 0.50 -3.53 -34.54
CA SER A 647 1.95 -3.79 -34.66
C SER A 647 2.58 -3.26 -35.96
N PRO A 648 1.98 -3.42 -37.15
CA PRO A 648 2.54 -2.84 -38.38
C PRO A 648 2.63 -1.30 -38.35
N ALA A 649 1.64 -0.65 -37.71
CA ALA A 649 1.64 0.81 -37.56
C ALA A 649 2.71 1.28 -36.57
N LEU A 650 3.01 0.49 -35.53
CA LEU A 650 4.11 0.78 -34.61
C LEU A 650 5.44 0.74 -35.36
N GLU A 651 5.71 -0.34 -36.09
CA GLU A 651 6.95 -0.46 -36.87
C GLU A 651 7.08 0.66 -37.91
N ALA A 652 5.97 1.05 -38.55
CA ALA A 652 5.94 2.21 -39.44
C ALA A 652 6.29 3.53 -38.71
N LEU A 653 5.83 3.74 -37.48
CA LEU A 653 6.23 4.89 -36.66
C LEU A 653 7.73 4.83 -36.34
N LEU A 654 8.22 3.70 -35.85
CA LEU A 654 9.62 3.53 -35.43
C LEU A 654 10.60 3.72 -36.61
N ALA A 655 10.24 3.30 -37.82
CA ALA A 655 11.01 3.54 -39.03
C ALA A 655 11.18 5.04 -39.40
N ARG A 656 10.37 5.93 -38.80
CA ARG A 656 10.44 7.38 -38.98
C ARG A 656 11.17 8.11 -37.84
N LEU A 657 11.55 7.38 -36.79
CA LEU A 657 12.32 7.89 -35.67
C LEU A 657 13.81 7.53 -35.85
N GLU A 658 14.70 8.33 -35.26
CA GLU A 658 16.13 8.01 -35.24
C GLU A 658 16.41 7.05 -34.07
N ARG A 659 16.82 5.82 -34.34
CA ARG A 659 17.23 4.89 -33.27
C ARG A 659 18.55 5.35 -32.67
N VAL A 660 18.54 5.71 -31.38
CA VAL A 660 19.71 6.25 -30.67
C VAL A 660 20.55 5.14 -30.04
N ALA A 661 19.88 4.24 -29.30
CA ALA A 661 20.53 3.19 -28.53
C ALA A 661 19.53 2.08 -28.17
N ALA A 662 20.05 0.96 -27.70
CA ALA A 662 19.26 -0.09 -27.08
C ALA A 662 20.02 -0.69 -25.91
N ARG A 663 19.32 -1.11 -24.87
CA ARG A 663 19.89 -1.74 -23.69
C ARG A 663 18.88 -2.69 -23.06
N GLY A 664 19.28 -3.95 -22.89
CA GLY A 664 18.38 -5.00 -22.45
C GLY A 664 17.14 -5.07 -23.36
N PRO A 665 15.92 -5.08 -22.79
CA PRO A 665 14.67 -5.13 -23.56
C PRO A 665 14.17 -3.76 -24.06
N TYR A 666 14.95 -2.69 -23.91
CA TYR A 666 14.55 -1.32 -24.26
C TYR A 666 15.27 -0.80 -25.49
N GLU A 667 14.51 -0.12 -26.34
CA GLU A 667 15.02 0.62 -27.48
C GLU A 667 14.67 2.10 -27.34
N LEU A 668 15.68 2.96 -27.49
CA LEU A 668 15.53 4.41 -27.41
C LEU A 668 15.58 5.01 -28.82
N TYR A 669 14.55 5.81 -29.11
CA TYR A 669 14.38 6.53 -30.35
C TYR A 669 14.31 8.03 -30.08
N ARG A 670 14.94 8.83 -30.93
CA ARG A 670 14.83 10.29 -30.93
C ARG A 670 13.73 10.72 -31.89
N VAL A 671 12.89 11.64 -31.41
CA VAL A 671 11.84 12.28 -32.20
C VAL A 671 12.47 13.41 -33.01
N PRO A 672 12.39 13.40 -34.35
CA PRO A 672 12.94 14.47 -35.17
C PRO A 672 12.20 15.79 -34.88
N PRO A 673 12.88 16.94 -34.98
CA PRO A 673 12.24 18.24 -34.80
C PRO A 673 11.13 18.47 -35.84
N SER A 674 10.09 19.21 -35.46
CA SER A 674 9.00 19.53 -36.38
C SER A 674 9.49 20.43 -37.52
N SER A 675 9.26 20.02 -38.77
CA SER A 675 9.57 20.82 -39.97
C SER A 675 8.45 21.81 -40.33
N SER A 676 7.29 21.72 -39.69
CA SER A 676 6.11 22.56 -39.92
C SER A 676 5.55 23.11 -38.62
N GLY A 677 5.01 24.34 -38.64
CA GLY A 677 4.45 24.98 -37.45
C GLY A 677 3.33 24.14 -36.84
N CYS A 678 3.41 23.86 -35.54
CA CYS A 678 2.35 23.17 -34.84
C CYS A 678 1.15 24.12 -34.66
N ALA A 679 0.05 23.87 -35.36
CA ALA A 679 -1.25 24.29 -34.85
C ALA A 679 -1.50 23.45 -33.59
N ALA A 680 -1.59 24.10 -32.42
CA ALA A 680 -1.76 23.40 -31.15
C ALA A 680 -2.94 22.41 -31.25
N PRO A 681 -2.71 21.08 -31.12
CA PRO A 681 -3.81 20.14 -30.99
C PRO A 681 -4.50 20.43 -29.66
N SER A 682 -5.79 20.72 -29.68
CA SER A 682 -6.57 21.06 -28.47
C SER A 682 -6.72 19.91 -27.47
N GLU A 683 -6.24 18.69 -27.78
CA GLU A 683 -6.50 17.51 -26.95
C GLU A 683 -5.32 16.55 -26.72
N LEU A 684 -4.09 16.95 -27.03
CA LEU A 684 -2.91 16.32 -26.43
C LEU A 684 -2.35 17.24 -25.35
N HIS A 685 -2.83 17.04 -24.13
CA HIS A 685 -2.15 17.53 -22.94
C HIS A 685 -1.91 19.06 -22.91
N GLY A 686 -2.96 19.85 -23.05
CA GLY A 686 -2.95 21.22 -22.52
C GLY A 686 -3.16 21.20 -20.98
N PRO A 687 -2.52 22.10 -20.21
CA PRO A 687 -2.61 22.18 -18.74
C PRO A 687 -4.04 22.23 -18.18
#